data_AF-A0A5S6R2H6-F1
#
_entry.id   AF-A0A5S6R2H6-F1
#
_cell.length_a   1.000
_cell.length_b   1.000
_cell.length_c   1.000
_cell.angle_alpha   90.00
_cell.angle_beta   90.00
_cell.angle_gamma   90.00
#
_symmetry.space_group_name_H-M   'P 1'
#
loop_
_entity.id
_entity.type
_entity.pdbx_description
1 polymer ?
#
loop_
_entity_poly.entity_id
_entity_poly.type
_entity_poly.pdbx_seq_one_letter_code
_entity_poly.pdbx_strand_id
1 'polypeptide(L)'
;MTLDPPERNELSLMGLVQCTGAQSDLAWSFFVKSCFPWTLRRHGSPPTGAAVFAASIASKNASGPGKKVQVSFVIRDEVEPRHRSGVNSLQFDPAMLRLYSAGRDSIIRIWNPRLTRDPYVGSMEHHTDWVNDLLLCCNGRHLVSASSDTTVKVWNAHRGFCMSTLRTHKDYVKALAYAKDREQLASAGLDRCIFLWDVNTLTALTATNNTITTSSLNGSKDSIYSLGMNTNGTVVISGSAEKVLRVWDPRTCQKLIKLRGHTDVVKAIVVSRDGTHCVSAGSDASIRLWHLGMQRCIGTIWCHSEGVWSLQTDDNFSTVYSAGRDKREEAPILKLLLVDNGSSLWVSTTESNLKRWPTSINGNLTEMDMDASGEIPLIKEPDMNIKGAPSIRQYSALNDKRYVYTRDSENNVALWDVLKARKVKEMLFVPNWFTVDLKTGMLQITLDEADCFSAWVSARDAGLGNTENVDVKLNFGGLLLQALLEHWPRSKVIQEQMHEASGFDSRYANGYFSVPGHTPLIFCEPSGRTLFRLACRDAAGENENALLHDVVPPWVLDIVVNKAMPKYNKIPFYLLPHASFNLKSYKRDRLSASDMLQVRKVIEHVYEKILFTSMGDTNGTHSAVGNSQGHPPSVPPHALPADLEERIELYCQDQLLDPSMDLRTIKHFIWKQGGDLVLYYKAVK
;
A
#
# COMPACT_ATOMS: atom_id res chain seq x y z
N MET A 1 -29.64 -14.33 -44.93
CA MET A 1 -28.45 -15.19 -44.77
C MET A 1 -27.23 -14.31 -44.89
N THR A 2 -26.57 -14.05 -43.76
CA THR A 2 -25.26 -13.40 -43.64
C THR A 2 -24.65 -14.05 -42.41
N LEU A 3 -23.44 -14.61 -42.55
CA LEU A 3 -22.79 -15.38 -41.48
C LEU A 3 -21.88 -14.46 -40.67
N ASP A 4 -21.94 -14.57 -39.34
CA ASP A 4 -20.98 -13.93 -38.45
C ASP A 4 -19.60 -14.62 -38.55
N PRO A 5 -18.48 -13.88 -38.48
CA PRO A 5 -17.16 -14.46 -38.35
C PRO A 5 -16.92 -14.99 -36.92
N PRO A 6 -16.16 -16.08 -36.74
CA PRO A 6 -15.95 -16.69 -35.43
C PRO A 6 -15.02 -15.88 -34.51
N GLU A 7 -15.22 -16.03 -33.20
CA GLU A 7 -14.38 -15.45 -32.16
C GLU A 7 -12.92 -15.94 -32.27
N ARG A 8 -11.97 -15.02 -32.10
CA ARG A 8 -10.55 -15.37 -31.94
C ARG A 8 -10.24 -15.62 -30.48
N ASN A 9 -10.06 -16.88 -30.10
CA ASN A 9 -9.38 -17.22 -28.85
C ASN A 9 -7.91 -16.78 -28.93
N GLU A 10 -7.48 -15.89 -28.04
CA GLU A 10 -6.06 -15.53 -27.91
C GLU A 10 -5.31 -16.65 -27.18
N LEU A 11 -4.40 -17.31 -27.88
CA LEU A 11 -3.45 -18.27 -27.32
C LEU A 11 -2.19 -17.53 -26.86
N SER A 12 -1.78 -17.70 -25.60
CA SER A 12 -0.50 -17.19 -25.13
C SER A 12 0.67 -18.09 -25.56
N LEU A 13 1.82 -17.49 -25.88
CA LEU A 13 2.90 -18.10 -26.67
C LEU A 13 4.26 -17.77 -26.04
N MET A 14 4.98 -18.78 -25.51
CA MET A 14 6.25 -18.57 -24.79
C MET A 14 7.50 -18.98 -25.61
N GLY A 15 8.12 -18.00 -26.25
CA GLY A 15 9.39 -18.19 -26.98
C GLY A 15 10.61 -18.27 -26.06
N LEU A 16 10.87 -19.45 -25.46
CA LEU A 16 12.15 -19.76 -24.85
C LEU A 16 13.25 -19.77 -25.92
N VAL A 17 14.28 -18.92 -25.74
CA VAL A 17 15.51 -18.95 -26.56
C VAL A 17 16.59 -19.66 -25.76
N GLN A 18 16.89 -20.91 -26.13
CA GLN A 18 17.96 -21.70 -25.54
C GLN A 18 19.28 -21.41 -26.28
N CYS A 19 20.18 -20.65 -25.64
CA CYS A 19 21.53 -20.42 -26.17
C CYS A 19 22.54 -21.35 -25.48
N THR A 20 22.94 -22.42 -26.15
CA THR A 20 23.97 -23.36 -25.70
C THR A 20 25.36 -22.97 -26.20
N GLY A 21 26.30 -22.71 -25.30
CA GLY A 21 27.73 -22.60 -25.62
C GLY A 21 28.45 -23.93 -25.39
N ALA A 22 28.96 -24.57 -26.45
CA ALA A 22 29.56 -25.90 -26.34
C ALA A 22 31.06 -25.87 -25.97
N GLN A 23 31.44 -26.56 -24.90
CA GLN A 23 32.79 -27.13 -24.73
C GLN A 23 32.78 -28.38 -23.81
N SER A 24 33.79 -29.21 -23.95
CA SER A 24 33.74 -30.68 -23.77
C SER A 24 33.98 -31.24 -22.37
N ASP A 25 33.24 -32.31 -22.05
CA ASP A 25 33.62 -33.55 -21.35
C ASP A 25 34.60 -33.54 -20.16
N LEU A 26 34.14 -34.12 -19.04
CA LEU A 26 34.76 -35.32 -18.45
C LEU A 26 33.80 -35.98 -17.42
N ALA A 27 33.67 -37.30 -17.43
CA ALA A 27 32.65 -38.03 -16.66
C ALA A 27 33.26 -38.93 -15.55
N TRP A 28 32.57 -39.02 -14.40
CA TRP A 28 32.79 -40.04 -13.36
C TRP A 28 31.47 -40.42 -12.66
N SER A 29 31.41 -41.63 -12.10
CA SER A 29 30.16 -42.33 -11.76
C SER A 29 29.87 -42.50 -10.26
N PHE A 30 28.58 -42.38 -9.90
CA PHE A 30 27.84 -43.07 -8.82
C PHE A 30 28.56 -43.60 -7.56
N PHE A 31 27.99 -43.29 -6.39
CA PHE A 31 27.53 -44.34 -5.46
C PHE A 31 26.35 -43.87 -4.59
N VAL A 32 25.40 -44.78 -4.30
CA VAL A 32 24.22 -44.54 -3.45
C VAL A 32 24.12 -45.63 -2.37
N LYS A 33 23.73 -45.30 -1.13
CA LYS A 33 23.32 -46.25 -0.08
C LYS A 33 22.18 -45.72 0.80
N SER A 34 21.44 -46.63 1.44
CA SER A 34 20.27 -46.39 2.30
C SER A 34 20.22 -47.46 3.42
N CYS A 35 19.31 -47.49 4.40
CA CYS A 35 18.09 -46.69 4.63
C CYS A 35 18.12 -46.03 6.04
N PHE A 36 17.12 -45.93 6.94
CA PHE A 36 15.81 -46.59 7.16
C PHE A 36 14.75 -45.59 7.67
N PRO A 37 13.43 -45.87 7.51
CA PRO A 37 12.36 -44.93 7.82
C PRO A 37 11.92 -44.96 9.29
N TRP A 38 11.31 -43.86 9.76
CA TRP A 38 10.46 -43.84 10.95
C TRP A 38 9.09 -43.23 10.61
N THR A 39 8.03 -44.03 10.74
CA THR A 39 6.64 -43.62 10.51
C THR A 39 5.93 -43.36 11.82
N LEU A 40 5.46 -42.14 12.09
CA LEU A 40 4.30 -41.97 12.97
C LEU A 40 3.37 -40.81 12.58
N ARG A 41 2.13 -41.22 12.31
CA ARG A 41 0.82 -40.55 12.29
C ARG A 41 0.73 -39.02 12.40
N ARG A 42 -0.07 -38.45 11.49
CA ARG A 42 -0.72 -37.13 11.60
C ARG A 42 -1.59 -37.06 12.86
N HIS A 43 -1.66 -35.90 13.50
CA HIS A 43 -2.88 -35.18 13.90
C HIS A 43 -2.49 -33.81 14.50
N GLY A 44 -3.41 -32.84 14.50
CA GLY A 44 -3.21 -31.51 15.11
C GLY A 44 -2.96 -30.40 14.09
N SER A 45 -4.01 -29.64 13.77
CA SER A 45 -3.90 -28.30 13.18
C SER A 45 -3.40 -27.30 14.24
N PRO A 46 -2.32 -26.53 14.00
CA PRO A 46 -1.87 -25.52 14.95
C PRO A 46 -2.83 -24.31 14.97
N PRO A 47 -2.97 -23.61 16.11
CA PRO A 47 -3.93 -22.53 16.26
C PRO A 47 -3.51 -21.23 15.54
N THR A 48 -4.48 -20.52 14.99
CA THR A 48 -4.39 -19.14 14.49
C THR A 48 -4.29 -18.16 15.67
N GLY A 49 -3.12 -18.08 16.31
CA GLY A 49 -2.90 -17.25 17.50
C GLY A 49 -1.46 -17.22 18.02
N ALA A 50 -0.48 -17.52 17.17
CA ALA A 50 0.93 -17.54 17.56
C ALA A 50 1.56 -16.15 17.41
N ALA A 51 1.38 -15.29 18.41
CA ALA A 51 2.20 -14.09 18.58
C ALA A 51 3.65 -14.50 18.87
N VAL A 52 4.51 -14.49 17.85
CA VAL A 52 5.93 -14.84 17.98
C VAL A 52 6.79 -13.66 17.57
N PHE A 53 7.69 -13.29 18.47
CA PHE A 53 8.51 -12.08 18.43
C PHE A 53 9.19 -11.84 17.08
N ALA A 54 8.84 -10.71 16.45
CA ALA A 54 9.69 -10.05 15.46
C ALA A 54 10.60 -9.05 16.19
N ALA A 55 11.88 -9.38 16.37
CA ALA A 55 12.82 -8.46 17.03
C ALA A 55 12.90 -7.13 16.26
N SER A 56 12.47 -6.05 16.91
CA SER A 56 12.36 -4.73 16.32
C SER A 56 13.67 -3.97 16.51
N ILE A 57 14.59 -4.12 15.57
CA ILE A 57 15.91 -3.47 15.63
C ILE A 57 15.75 -2.00 15.23
N ALA A 58 15.43 -1.19 16.23
CA ALA A 58 15.45 0.25 16.14
C ALA A 58 16.86 0.78 16.47
N SER A 59 17.44 1.56 15.56
CA SER A 59 18.40 2.58 15.99
C SER A 59 17.67 3.53 16.95
N LYS A 60 18.26 3.85 18.10
CA LYS A 60 17.63 4.61 19.21
C LYS A 60 17.25 6.07 18.88
N ASN A 61 17.33 6.49 17.62
CA ASN A 61 16.92 7.81 17.12
C ASN A 61 15.59 7.75 16.33
N ALA A 62 14.67 6.86 16.70
CA ALA A 62 13.38 6.70 16.01
C ALA A 62 12.47 7.94 16.17
N SER A 63 12.35 8.44 17.40
CA SER A 63 11.44 9.51 17.83
C SER A 63 12.17 10.85 18.08
N GLY A 64 12.72 11.45 17.03
CA GLY A 64 13.10 12.87 17.09
C GLY A 64 11.83 13.75 17.13
N PRO A 65 11.77 14.79 17.99
CA PRO A 65 10.59 15.64 18.08
C PRO A 65 10.32 16.36 16.75
N GLY A 66 9.06 16.36 16.30
CA GLY A 66 8.63 17.03 15.07
C GLY A 66 8.55 16.15 13.81
N LYS A 67 8.79 14.84 13.88
CA LYS A 67 8.43 13.93 12.78
C LYS A 67 6.92 13.76 12.66
N LYS A 68 6.36 14.08 11.50
CA LYS A 68 4.99 13.69 11.14
C LYS A 68 4.86 12.17 11.02
N VAL A 69 3.72 11.65 11.43
CA VAL A 69 3.33 10.23 11.30
C VAL A 69 1.92 10.17 10.72
N GLN A 70 1.75 9.34 9.70
CA GLN A 70 0.49 9.05 9.03
C GLN A 70 -0.09 7.73 9.56
N VAL A 71 -1.42 7.62 9.53
CA VAL A 71 -2.15 6.40 9.89
C VAL A 71 -2.75 5.81 8.63
N SER A 72 -2.33 4.61 8.24
CA SER A 72 -2.88 3.89 7.09
C SER A 72 -3.60 2.62 7.53
N PHE A 73 -4.60 2.20 6.76
CA PHE A 73 -5.25 0.89 6.93
C PHE A 73 -5.63 0.28 5.57
N VAL A 74 -5.85 -1.04 5.54
CA VAL A 74 -6.15 -1.78 4.30
C VAL A 74 -7.54 -2.42 4.37
N ILE A 75 -8.39 -2.12 3.38
CA ILE A 75 -9.70 -2.74 3.22
C ILE A 75 -9.53 -4.01 2.38
N ARG A 76 -9.68 -5.17 3.04
CA ARG A 76 -9.45 -6.52 2.51
C ARG A 76 -10.19 -7.58 3.33
N ASP A 77 -10.23 -8.82 2.84
CA ASP A 77 -10.68 -9.97 3.63
C ASP A 77 -9.59 -10.42 4.61
N GLU A 78 -9.96 -11.18 5.66
CA GLU A 78 -9.00 -11.62 6.69
C GLU A 78 -7.87 -12.47 6.09
N VAL A 79 -8.21 -13.41 5.20
CA VAL A 79 -7.26 -14.25 4.48
C VAL A 79 -7.35 -13.93 2.99
N GLU A 80 -6.24 -13.50 2.39
CA GLU A 80 -6.10 -13.23 0.95
C GLU A 80 -5.27 -14.37 0.31
N PRO A 81 -5.84 -15.57 0.05
CA PRO A 81 -5.06 -16.76 -0.31
C PRO A 81 -4.39 -16.69 -1.69
N ARG A 82 -4.83 -15.77 -2.55
CA ARG A 82 -4.31 -15.55 -3.90
C ARG A 82 -3.71 -14.15 -3.99
N HIS A 83 -2.68 -13.98 -4.82
CA HIS A 83 -2.02 -12.68 -5.01
C HIS A 83 -3.01 -11.64 -5.55
N ARG A 84 -2.95 -10.42 -5.01
CA ARG A 84 -3.78 -9.27 -5.41
C ARG A 84 -3.03 -8.26 -6.29
N SER A 85 -1.80 -8.57 -6.67
CA SER A 85 -0.95 -7.80 -7.59
C SER A 85 0.16 -8.72 -8.13
N GLY A 86 1.00 -8.24 -9.04
CA GLY A 86 2.09 -9.03 -9.65
C GLY A 86 3.15 -9.53 -8.66
N VAL A 87 3.92 -10.55 -9.03
CA VAL A 87 4.87 -11.22 -8.13
C VAL A 87 6.32 -10.93 -8.56
N ASN A 88 7.09 -10.26 -7.70
CA ASN A 88 8.44 -9.80 -8.04
C ASN A 88 9.53 -10.87 -7.94
N SER A 89 9.35 -11.88 -7.08
CA SER A 89 10.38 -12.90 -6.83
C SER A 89 9.81 -14.21 -6.30
N LEU A 90 10.55 -15.28 -6.54
CA LEU A 90 10.20 -16.67 -6.26
C LEU A 90 11.39 -17.41 -5.63
N GLN A 91 11.11 -18.35 -4.74
CA GLN A 91 12.08 -19.29 -4.16
C GLN A 91 11.44 -20.68 -4.02
N PHE A 92 12.20 -21.76 -4.19
CA PHE A 92 11.69 -23.12 -4.09
C PHE A 92 12.51 -23.96 -3.10
N ASP A 93 11.82 -24.66 -2.22
CA ASP A 93 12.36 -25.64 -1.28
C ASP A 93 12.08 -27.05 -1.84
N PRO A 94 13.08 -27.74 -2.41
CA PRO A 94 12.89 -29.10 -2.94
C PRO A 94 12.74 -30.16 -1.84
N ALA A 95 13.14 -29.87 -0.59
CA ALA A 95 13.04 -30.82 0.52
C ALA A 95 11.63 -30.85 1.12
N MET A 96 10.98 -29.69 1.27
CA MET A 96 9.57 -29.61 1.64
C MET A 96 8.61 -29.66 0.44
N LEU A 97 9.12 -29.48 -0.79
CA LEU A 97 8.37 -29.21 -2.01
C LEU A 97 7.41 -28.02 -1.84
N ARG A 98 8.00 -26.89 -1.43
CA ARG A 98 7.31 -25.60 -1.21
C ARG A 98 7.81 -24.52 -2.16
N LEU A 99 6.91 -23.84 -2.85
CA LEU A 99 7.19 -22.59 -3.57
C LEU A 99 6.85 -21.41 -2.65
N TYR A 100 7.78 -20.46 -2.51
CA TYR A 100 7.58 -19.19 -1.83
C TYR A 100 7.55 -18.08 -2.88
N SER A 101 6.62 -17.14 -2.75
CA SER A 101 6.40 -16.07 -3.75
C SER A 101 6.15 -14.71 -3.10
N ALA A 102 6.85 -13.68 -3.57
CA ALA A 102 6.78 -12.31 -3.08
C ALA A 102 5.83 -11.44 -3.91
N GLY A 103 4.63 -11.18 -3.38
CA GLY A 103 3.66 -10.29 -4.00
C GLY A 103 4.03 -8.82 -3.90
N ARG A 104 3.65 -8.05 -4.93
CA ARG A 104 3.47 -6.60 -4.84
C ARG A 104 2.34 -6.20 -3.91
N ASP A 105 1.46 -7.14 -3.56
CA ASP A 105 0.41 -6.97 -2.55
C ASP A 105 0.91 -7.00 -1.09
N SER A 106 2.23 -6.82 -0.89
CA SER A 106 2.98 -6.87 0.37
C SER A 106 2.98 -8.21 1.11
N ILE A 107 2.40 -9.26 0.52
CA ILE A 107 2.25 -10.57 1.14
C ILE A 107 3.20 -11.58 0.50
N ILE A 108 3.88 -12.36 1.33
CA ILE A 108 4.61 -13.55 0.89
C ILE A 108 3.66 -14.75 1.02
N ARG A 109 3.54 -15.58 -0.01
CA ARG A 109 2.69 -16.79 0.01
C ARG A 109 3.52 -18.06 -0.14
N ILE A 110 3.08 -19.11 0.56
CA ILE A 110 3.64 -20.46 0.53
C ILE A 110 2.67 -21.36 -0.26
N TRP A 111 3.20 -22.11 -1.21
CA TRP A 111 2.45 -23.07 -2.03
C TRP A 111 3.07 -24.45 -1.98
N ASN A 112 2.27 -25.50 -2.20
CA ASN A 112 2.73 -26.88 -2.39
C ASN A 112 2.30 -27.36 -3.79
N PRO A 113 3.19 -27.36 -4.79
CA PRO A 113 2.85 -27.72 -6.16
C PRO A 113 2.21 -29.11 -6.37
N ARG A 114 2.32 -30.03 -5.41
CA ARG A 114 1.67 -31.34 -5.47
C ARG A 114 0.15 -31.29 -5.21
N LEU A 115 -0.38 -30.19 -4.70
CA LEU A 115 -1.82 -30.00 -4.43
C LEU A 115 -2.47 -29.27 -5.60
N THR A 116 -2.69 -29.98 -6.70
CA THR A 116 -3.12 -29.38 -7.99
C THR A 116 -4.47 -28.65 -7.94
N ARG A 117 -5.39 -29.03 -7.04
CA ARG A 117 -6.71 -28.39 -6.88
C ARG A 117 -6.68 -27.13 -6.02
N ASP A 118 -5.85 -27.12 -4.99
CA ASP A 118 -5.62 -25.97 -4.12
C ASP A 118 -4.17 -26.01 -3.61
N PRO A 119 -3.25 -25.27 -4.26
CA PRO A 119 -1.84 -25.29 -3.91
C PRO A 119 -1.51 -24.43 -2.68
N TYR A 120 -2.47 -23.68 -2.11
CA TYR A 120 -2.20 -22.74 -1.02
C TYR A 120 -1.85 -23.44 0.30
N VAL A 121 -0.81 -22.97 0.97
CA VAL A 121 -0.36 -23.48 2.29
C VAL A 121 -0.45 -22.41 3.37
N GLY A 122 -0.29 -21.13 3.03
CA GLY A 122 -0.40 -20.02 3.97
C GLY A 122 0.20 -18.71 3.44
N SER A 123 -0.16 -17.59 4.09
CA SER A 123 0.46 -16.27 3.89
C SER A 123 1.39 -15.94 5.05
N MET A 124 2.42 -15.13 4.77
CA MET A 124 3.38 -14.59 5.73
C MET A 124 3.30 -13.07 5.62
N GLU A 125 2.65 -12.43 6.60
CA GLU A 125 2.22 -11.04 6.51
C GLU A 125 2.89 -10.14 7.52
N HIS A 126 3.72 -9.20 7.05
CA HIS A 126 4.33 -8.16 7.90
C HIS A 126 4.82 -6.94 7.10
N HIS A 127 5.22 -7.12 5.84
CA HIS A 127 5.51 -5.99 4.95
C HIS A 127 4.24 -5.18 4.65
N THR A 128 4.44 -3.89 4.35
CA THR A 128 3.39 -2.90 4.07
C THR A 128 3.48 -2.31 2.66
N ASP A 129 4.49 -2.73 1.90
CA ASP A 129 4.75 -2.33 0.53
C ASP A 129 5.33 -3.53 -0.25
N TRP A 130 5.57 -3.38 -1.56
CA TRP A 130 6.01 -4.45 -2.46
C TRP A 130 7.17 -5.25 -1.88
N VAL A 131 7.02 -6.56 -1.79
CA VAL A 131 8.16 -7.44 -1.53
C VAL A 131 8.91 -7.58 -2.85
N ASN A 132 10.12 -7.04 -2.92
CA ASN A 132 10.91 -6.93 -4.14
C ASN A 132 11.73 -8.20 -4.42
N ASP A 133 12.27 -8.85 -3.38
CA ASP A 133 13.08 -10.05 -3.55
C ASP A 133 12.99 -11.01 -2.36
N LEU A 134 13.25 -12.30 -2.61
CA LEU A 134 13.25 -13.39 -1.64
C LEU A 134 14.50 -14.25 -1.79
N LEU A 135 15.02 -14.73 -0.67
CA LEU A 135 16.05 -15.78 -0.60
C LEU A 135 15.69 -16.81 0.46
N LEU A 136 15.95 -18.08 0.14
CA LEU A 136 15.79 -19.22 1.04
C LEU A 136 17.19 -19.66 1.53
N CYS A 137 17.38 -19.76 2.83
CA CYS A 137 18.69 -20.01 3.47
C CYS A 137 18.61 -21.09 4.56
N CYS A 138 19.76 -21.51 5.09
CA CYS A 138 19.86 -22.55 6.12
C CYS A 138 19.12 -23.85 5.75
N ASN A 139 19.30 -24.30 4.49
CA ASN A 139 18.63 -25.46 3.90
C ASN A 139 17.10 -25.47 4.10
N GLY A 140 16.43 -24.37 3.74
CA GLY A 140 14.96 -24.27 3.74
C GLY A 140 14.34 -23.85 5.09
N ARG A 141 15.14 -23.71 6.15
CA ARG A 141 14.64 -23.33 7.48
C ARG A 141 14.21 -21.87 7.57
N HIS A 142 14.94 -20.99 6.88
CA HIS A 142 14.77 -19.55 6.97
C HIS A 142 14.54 -18.93 5.58
N LEU A 143 13.73 -17.88 5.57
CA LEU A 143 13.50 -17.03 4.40
C LEU A 143 13.94 -15.61 4.77
N VAL A 144 14.50 -14.88 3.82
CA VAL A 144 14.77 -13.45 3.96
C VAL A 144 14.13 -12.71 2.80
N SER A 145 13.51 -11.57 3.09
CA SER A 145 12.79 -10.74 2.13
C SER A 145 13.25 -9.29 2.15
N ALA A 146 13.30 -8.67 0.96
CA ALA A 146 13.53 -7.24 0.75
C ALA A 146 12.24 -6.57 0.30
N SER A 147 11.93 -5.36 0.80
CA SER A 147 10.70 -4.64 0.44
C SER A 147 10.93 -3.14 0.18
N SER A 148 9.96 -2.56 -0.53
CA SER A 148 9.80 -1.11 -0.66
C SER A 148 9.40 -0.43 0.67
N ASP A 149 9.04 -1.16 1.73
CA ASP A 149 8.80 -0.59 3.08
C ASP A 149 10.09 -0.14 3.81
N THR A 150 11.21 -0.11 3.07
CA THR A 150 12.60 0.14 3.49
C THR A 150 13.17 -0.88 4.48
N THR A 151 12.55 -2.06 4.65
CA THR A 151 13.03 -3.10 5.56
C THR A 151 13.48 -4.38 4.86
N VAL A 152 14.40 -5.09 5.53
CA VAL A 152 14.67 -6.50 5.27
C VAL A 152 14.09 -7.30 6.43
N LYS A 153 13.34 -8.37 6.16
CA LYS A 153 12.73 -9.22 7.19
C LYS A 153 13.27 -10.64 7.12
N VAL A 154 13.55 -11.20 8.29
CA VAL A 154 14.00 -12.59 8.48
C VAL A 154 12.81 -13.40 9.00
N TRP A 155 12.57 -14.57 8.45
CA TRP A 155 11.38 -15.38 8.74
C TRP A 155 11.74 -16.83 9.05
N ASN A 156 10.87 -17.50 9.80
CA ASN A 156 10.87 -18.95 9.89
C ASN A 156 10.05 -19.51 8.71
N ALA A 157 10.72 -20.05 7.69
CA ALA A 157 10.06 -20.50 6.45
C ALA A 157 9.15 -21.73 6.69
N HIS A 158 9.50 -22.57 7.67
CA HIS A 158 8.71 -23.73 8.03
C HIS A 158 7.36 -23.37 8.67
N ARG A 159 7.35 -22.41 9.60
CA ARG A 159 6.17 -21.97 10.40
C ARG A 159 5.46 -20.70 9.90
N GLY A 160 6.06 -19.92 8.99
CA GLY A 160 5.42 -18.78 8.32
C GLY A 160 5.41 -17.44 9.06
N PHE A 161 6.21 -17.25 10.11
CA PHE A 161 6.23 -16.00 10.90
C PHE A 161 7.54 -15.21 10.76
N CYS A 162 7.48 -13.90 11.01
CA CYS A 162 8.63 -12.98 10.98
C CYS A 162 9.39 -13.04 12.32
N MET A 163 10.71 -13.30 12.25
CA MET A 163 11.60 -13.38 13.42
C MET A 163 12.30 -12.06 13.73
N SER A 164 12.55 -11.19 12.72
CA SER A 164 13.29 -9.93 12.89
C SER A 164 13.04 -8.96 11.75
N THR A 165 13.00 -7.66 12.04
CA THR A 165 12.93 -6.58 11.03
C THR A 165 14.17 -5.70 11.10
N LEU A 166 14.98 -5.74 10.04
CA LEU A 166 16.19 -4.95 9.85
C LEU A 166 15.82 -3.61 9.20
N ARG A 167 16.07 -2.49 9.88
CA ARG A 167 15.68 -1.13 9.47
C ARG A 167 16.89 -0.22 9.14
N THR A 168 17.95 -0.79 8.57
CA THR A 168 19.20 -0.09 8.21
C THR A 168 19.13 0.65 6.88
N HIS A 169 18.40 0.10 5.91
CA HIS A 169 18.13 0.77 4.65
C HIS A 169 17.27 2.02 4.85
N LYS A 170 17.45 3.01 3.96
CA LYS A 170 16.81 4.33 4.03
C LYS A 170 15.79 4.58 2.91
N ASP A 171 15.68 3.65 1.98
CA ASP A 171 14.89 3.70 0.76
C ASP A 171 14.55 2.25 0.35
N TYR A 172 13.84 2.04 -0.76
CA TYR A 172 13.33 0.73 -1.17
C TYR A 172 14.47 -0.29 -1.36
N VAL A 173 14.38 -1.43 -0.66
CA VAL A 173 15.33 -2.54 -0.82
C VAL A 173 14.91 -3.35 -2.04
N LYS A 174 15.77 -3.41 -3.06
CA LYS A 174 15.43 -3.90 -4.40
C LYS A 174 15.90 -5.31 -4.69
N ALA A 175 17.04 -5.72 -4.15
CA ALA A 175 17.67 -7.00 -4.46
C ALA A 175 18.37 -7.58 -3.23
N LEU A 176 18.44 -8.91 -3.19
CA LEU A 176 19.24 -9.68 -2.24
C LEU A 176 20.24 -10.58 -2.99
N ALA A 177 21.31 -10.99 -2.32
CA ALA A 177 22.22 -12.05 -2.81
C ALA A 177 22.71 -12.91 -1.62
N TYR A 178 23.11 -14.16 -1.88
CA TYR A 178 23.43 -15.12 -0.81
C TYR A 178 24.56 -16.09 -1.20
N ALA A 179 25.48 -16.31 -0.26
CA ALA A 179 26.59 -17.25 -0.35
C ALA A 179 26.29 -18.44 0.57
N LYS A 180 25.78 -19.52 -0.01
CA LYS A 180 25.34 -20.73 0.70
C LYS A 180 26.41 -21.31 1.62
N ASP A 181 27.65 -21.39 1.15
CA ASP A 181 28.74 -22.07 1.88
C ASP A 181 29.25 -21.26 3.09
N ARG A 182 28.80 -20.00 3.23
CA ARG A 182 29.06 -19.14 4.40
C ARG A 182 27.80 -18.78 5.20
N GLU A 183 26.62 -19.18 4.72
CA GLU A 183 25.32 -18.63 5.15
C GLU A 183 25.33 -17.08 5.19
N GLN A 184 26.03 -16.43 4.26
CA GLN A 184 26.17 -14.97 4.22
C GLN A 184 25.17 -14.35 3.24
N LEU A 185 24.49 -13.30 3.68
CA LEU A 185 23.50 -12.53 2.93
C LEU A 185 24.05 -11.13 2.58
N ALA A 186 23.67 -10.62 1.42
CA ALA A 186 23.81 -9.21 1.04
C ALA A 186 22.45 -8.61 0.67
N SER A 187 22.18 -7.36 1.03
CA SER A 187 20.96 -6.62 0.68
C SER A 187 21.28 -5.24 0.10
N ALA A 188 20.58 -4.83 -0.96
CA ALA A 188 20.84 -3.58 -1.67
C ALA A 188 19.55 -2.89 -2.16
N GLY A 189 19.60 -1.56 -2.30
CA GLY A 189 18.42 -0.76 -2.67
C GLY A 189 18.70 0.58 -3.33
N LEU A 190 17.65 1.40 -3.41
CA LEU A 190 17.69 2.74 -4.00
C LEU A 190 18.53 3.74 -3.16
N ASP A 191 18.71 3.44 -1.86
CA ASP A 191 19.60 4.17 -0.95
C ASP A 191 21.10 4.03 -1.27
N ARG A 192 21.43 3.23 -2.30
CA ARG A 192 22.79 3.04 -2.85
C ARG A 192 23.73 2.32 -1.89
N CYS A 193 23.22 1.86 -0.74
CA CYS A 193 23.94 1.05 0.22
C CYS A 193 23.81 -0.43 -0.13
N ILE A 194 24.85 -1.19 0.22
CA ILE A 194 24.81 -2.65 0.27
C ILE A 194 25.21 -3.03 1.70
N PHE A 195 24.34 -3.76 2.41
CA PHE A 195 24.66 -4.31 3.73
C PHE A 195 24.93 -5.81 3.62
N LEU A 196 25.92 -6.29 4.37
CA LEU A 196 26.27 -7.70 4.52
C LEU A 196 25.84 -8.19 5.90
N TRP A 197 25.34 -9.42 5.96
CA TRP A 197 24.78 -10.05 7.15
C TRP A 197 25.19 -11.52 7.20
N ASP A 198 25.45 -12.05 8.39
CA ASP A 198 25.52 -13.49 8.64
C ASP A 198 24.12 -13.98 9.05
N VAL A 199 23.58 -14.98 8.35
CA VAL A 199 22.25 -15.53 8.63
C VAL A 199 22.22 -16.27 9.97
N ASN A 200 23.34 -16.83 10.44
CA ASN A 200 23.40 -17.47 11.77
C ASN A 200 23.22 -16.43 12.88
N THR A 201 23.98 -15.33 12.83
CA THR A 201 23.80 -14.16 13.71
C THR A 201 22.37 -13.62 13.65
N LEU A 202 21.78 -13.48 12.45
CA LEU A 202 20.39 -13.02 12.28
C LEU A 202 19.33 -13.97 12.86
N THR A 203 19.58 -15.27 12.89
CA THR A 203 18.62 -16.28 13.37
C THR A 203 18.81 -16.61 14.86
N ALA A 204 19.96 -16.27 15.43
CA ALA A 204 20.27 -16.36 16.86
C ALA A 204 19.83 -15.10 17.67
N LEU A 205 19.14 -14.15 17.04
CA LEU A 205 18.63 -12.95 17.71
C LEU A 205 17.51 -13.28 18.69
N THR A 206 17.53 -12.63 19.85
CA THR A 206 16.56 -12.80 20.93
C THR A 206 16.24 -11.44 21.57
N ALA A 207 15.24 -11.39 22.46
CA ALA A 207 14.95 -10.18 23.24
C ALA A 207 16.17 -9.70 24.07
N THR A 208 17.05 -10.62 24.47
CA THR A 208 18.29 -10.36 25.23
C THR A 208 19.52 -10.12 24.34
N ASN A 209 19.48 -10.51 23.07
CA ASN A 209 20.56 -10.32 22.09
C ASN A 209 20.01 -9.71 20.80
N ASN A 210 19.95 -8.38 20.76
CA ASN A 210 19.33 -7.60 19.68
C ASN A 210 20.31 -6.68 18.93
N THR A 211 21.61 -6.81 19.19
CA THR A 211 22.68 -6.04 18.53
C THR A 211 23.19 -6.77 17.29
N ILE A 212 23.38 -6.04 16.19
CA ILE A 212 23.97 -6.56 14.94
C ILE A 212 25.11 -5.65 14.51
N THR A 213 26.24 -6.24 14.16
CA THR A 213 27.37 -5.58 13.48
C THR A 213 27.10 -5.52 11.97
N THR A 214 26.72 -4.35 11.47
CA THR A 214 26.38 -4.16 10.05
C THR A 214 27.61 -3.81 9.21
N SER A 215 28.06 -4.73 8.37
CA SER A 215 29.12 -4.44 7.38
C SER A 215 28.52 -3.81 6.12
N SER A 216 29.11 -2.71 5.60
CA SER A 216 28.60 -2.00 4.42
C SER A 216 29.61 -1.95 3.27
N LEU A 217 29.19 -2.37 2.07
CA LEU A 217 30.00 -2.24 0.86
C LEU A 217 29.71 -0.88 0.21
N ASN A 218 30.61 0.07 0.43
CA ASN A 218 30.50 1.43 -0.10
C ASN A 218 31.09 1.53 -1.51
N GLY A 219 30.51 2.39 -2.36
CA GLY A 219 31.11 2.76 -3.65
C GLY A 219 30.13 3.08 -4.78
N SER A 220 28.91 2.57 -4.72
CA SER A 220 27.84 2.89 -5.66
C SER A 220 27.48 4.37 -5.58
N LYS A 221 27.32 5.01 -6.74
CA LYS A 221 26.95 6.42 -6.88
C LYS A 221 25.45 6.61 -7.16
N ASP A 222 24.80 5.56 -7.65
CA ASP A 222 23.39 5.53 -8.02
C ASP A 222 22.70 4.27 -7.49
N SER A 223 21.37 4.28 -7.58
CA SER A 223 20.37 3.34 -7.13
C SER A 223 20.64 1.91 -7.62
N ILE A 224 20.65 0.94 -6.70
CA ILE A 224 20.96 -0.46 -7.00
C ILE A 224 19.67 -1.23 -7.29
N TYR A 225 19.67 -1.97 -8.39
CA TYR A 225 18.51 -2.73 -8.89
C TYR A 225 18.74 -4.24 -8.89
N SER A 226 20.00 -4.69 -8.93
CA SER A 226 20.37 -6.10 -8.92
C SER A 226 21.62 -6.35 -8.09
N LEU A 227 21.70 -7.55 -7.52
CA LEU A 227 22.80 -8.00 -6.69
C LEU A 227 23.04 -9.48 -6.97
N GLY A 228 24.31 -9.89 -7.05
CA GLY A 228 24.72 -11.28 -7.23
C GLY A 228 25.91 -11.60 -6.34
N MET A 229 25.99 -12.83 -5.85
CA MET A 229 27.09 -13.33 -5.04
C MET A 229 27.33 -14.80 -5.38
N ASN A 230 28.58 -15.25 -5.38
CA ASN A 230 28.90 -16.64 -5.63
C ASN A 230 28.71 -17.51 -4.38
N THR A 231 28.51 -18.81 -4.58
CA THR A 231 28.19 -19.79 -3.53
C THR A 231 29.22 -19.79 -2.38
N ASN A 232 30.51 -19.63 -2.72
CA ASN A 232 31.64 -19.64 -1.79
C ASN A 232 31.81 -18.33 -1.00
N GLY A 233 31.06 -17.27 -1.32
CA GLY A 233 31.13 -15.95 -0.69
C GLY A 233 32.50 -15.28 -0.82
N THR A 234 33.05 -15.25 -2.03
CA THR A 234 34.31 -14.57 -2.36
C THR A 234 34.11 -13.32 -3.23
N VAL A 235 32.94 -13.20 -3.88
CA VAL A 235 32.63 -12.12 -4.82
C VAL A 235 31.18 -11.65 -4.63
N VAL A 236 30.98 -10.34 -4.43
CA VAL A 236 29.68 -9.66 -4.55
C VAL A 236 29.72 -8.71 -5.74
N ILE A 237 28.67 -8.73 -6.55
CA ILE A 237 28.48 -7.86 -7.73
C ILE A 237 27.16 -7.11 -7.62
N SER A 238 27.17 -5.77 -7.81
CA SER A 238 25.95 -4.96 -7.88
C SER A 238 25.71 -4.39 -9.27
N GLY A 239 24.45 -4.41 -9.73
CA GLY A 239 23.98 -3.72 -10.92
C GLY A 239 23.08 -2.53 -10.53
N SER A 240 23.37 -1.38 -11.11
CA SER A 240 22.76 -0.09 -10.74
C SER A 240 22.44 0.77 -11.95
N ALA A 241 21.78 1.90 -11.72
CA ALA A 241 21.58 2.93 -12.74
C ALA A 241 22.89 3.62 -13.21
N GLU A 242 24.06 3.33 -12.60
CA GLU A 242 25.37 3.71 -13.17
C GLU A 242 25.74 2.98 -14.47
N LYS A 243 24.92 2.03 -14.96
CA LYS A 243 25.14 1.27 -16.22
C LYS A 243 26.43 0.42 -16.19
N VAL A 244 26.83 0.03 -14.98
CA VAL A 244 28.13 -0.51 -14.63
C VAL A 244 27.96 -1.58 -13.55
N LEU A 245 28.69 -2.68 -13.67
CA LEU A 245 28.83 -3.64 -12.58
C LEU A 245 30.00 -3.23 -11.67
N ARG A 246 29.76 -3.30 -10.37
CA ARG A 246 30.79 -3.08 -9.34
C ARG A 246 31.00 -4.37 -8.59
N VAL A 247 32.26 -4.71 -8.31
CA VAL A 247 32.66 -5.98 -7.70
C VAL A 247 33.42 -5.71 -6.40
N TRP A 248 33.10 -6.46 -5.34
CA TRP A 248 33.77 -6.41 -4.03
C TRP A 248 34.07 -7.82 -3.52
N ASP A 249 35.04 -7.93 -2.62
CA ASP A 249 35.23 -9.09 -1.74
C ASP A 249 34.41 -8.87 -0.45
N PRO A 250 33.39 -9.69 -0.15
CA PRO A 250 32.53 -9.51 1.02
C PRO A 250 33.21 -9.83 2.36
N ARG A 251 34.42 -10.41 2.34
CA ARG A 251 35.19 -10.77 3.53
C ARG A 251 36.07 -9.63 4.02
N THR A 252 36.56 -8.81 3.09
CA THR A 252 37.47 -7.67 3.34
C THR A 252 36.79 -6.31 3.14
N CYS A 253 35.56 -6.31 2.60
CA CYS A 253 34.81 -5.14 2.14
C CYS A 253 35.53 -4.27 1.09
N GLN A 254 36.61 -4.79 0.47
CA GLN A 254 37.40 -4.07 -0.52
C GLN A 254 36.73 -4.09 -1.90
N LYS A 255 36.91 -2.99 -2.65
CA LYS A 255 36.50 -2.86 -4.05
C LYS A 255 37.51 -3.59 -4.92
N LEU A 256 37.04 -4.50 -5.78
CA LEU A 256 37.88 -5.25 -6.70
C LEU A 256 37.87 -4.65 -8.11
N ILE A 257 36.71 -4.60 -8.76
CA ILE A 257 36.60 -4.35 -10.22
C ILE A 257 35.43 -3.39 -10.53
N LYS A 258 35.57 -2.61 -11.62
CA LYS A 258 34.50 -1.80 -12.23
C LYS A 258 34.31 -2.20 -13.70
N LEU A 259 33.32 -3.04 -13.99
CA LEU A 259 33.02 -3.51 -15.35
C LEU A 259 32.10 -2.51 -16.07
N ARG A 260 32.49 -2.06 -17.26
CA ARG A 260 31.71 -1.15 -18.10
C ARG A 260 31.29 -1.86 -19.40
N GLY A 261 30.09 -1.58 -19.90
CA GLY A 261 29.64 -2.08 -21.21
C GLY A 261 28.13 -2.05 -21.41
N HIS A 262 27.33 -2.16 -20.34
CA HIS A 262 25.90 -1.86 -20.40
C HIS A 262 25.67 -0.37 -20.75
N THR A 263 24.61 -0.10 -21.50
CA THR A 263 24.17 1.23 -21.92
C THR A 263 22.91 1.69 -21.19
N ASP A 264 22.33 0.85 -20.31
CA ASP A 264 21.26 1.23 -19.38
C ASP A 264 21.29 0.45 -18.05
N VAL A 265 20.24 0.60 -17.22
CA VAL A 265 20.14 0.04 -15.87
C VAL A 265 20.26 -1.48 -15.87
N VAL A 266 21.18 -2.03 -15.07
CA VAL A 266 21.36 -3.49 -14.92
C VAL A 266 20.34 -4.03 -13.90
N LYS A 267 19.51 -4.98 -14.33
CA LYS A 267 18.36 -5.50 -13.57
C LYS A 267 18.48 -6.97 -13.16
N ALA A 268 19.35 -7.74 -13.81
CA ALA A 268 19.63 -9.12 -13.43
C ALA A 268 21.14 -9.40 -13.45
N ILE A 269 21.61 -10.18 -12.47
CA ILE A 269 22.99 -10.67 -12.38
C ILE A 269 22.95 -12.11 -11.85
N VAL A 270 23.67 -13.01 -12.50
CA VAL A 270 23.98 -14.36 -12.00
C VAL A 270 25.50 -14.52 -11.97
N VAL A 271 26.04 -15.10 -10.90
CA VAL A 271 27.48 -15.30 -10.72
C VAL A 271 27.77 -16.80 -10.72
N SER A 272 28.79 -17.21 -11.48
CA SER A 272 29.31 -18.58 -11.47
C SER A 272 29.73 -19.02 -10.06
N ARG A 273 29.66 -20.34 -9.79
CA ARG A 273 29.93 -20.91 -8.46
C ARG A 273 31.35 -20.59 -7.94
N ASP A 274 32.34 -20.74 -8.80
CA ASP A 274 33.75 -20.42 -8.51
C ASP A 274 34.00 -18.91 -8.35
N GLY A 275 33.13 -18.07 -8.93
CA GLY A 275 33.27 -16.62 -8.95
C GLY A 275 34.24 -16.11 -10.01
N THR A 276 34.55 -16.87 -11.06
CA THR A 276 35.43 -16.41 -12.16
C THR A 276 34.68 -15.67 -13.28
N HIS A 277 33.38 -15.96 -13.43
CA HIS A 277 32.49 -15.41 -14.44
C HIS A 277 31.18 -14.86 -13.84
N CYS A 278 30.55 -13.92 -14.55
CA CYS A 278 29.15 -13.55 -14.29
C CYS A 278 28.40 -13.25 -15.58
N VAL A 279 27.08 -13.43 -15.55
CA VAL A 279 26.16 -12.98 -16.60
C VAL A 279 25.33 -11.84 -16.02
N SER A 280 25.19 -10.74 -16.75
CA SER A 280 24.31 -9.64 -16.38
C SER A 280 23.40 -9.24 -17.52
N ALA A 281 22.23 -8.73 -17.21
CA ALA A 281 21.30 -8.19 -18.19
C ALA A 281 20.57 -6.94 -17.67
N GLY A 282 20.13 -6.09 -18.60
CA GLY A 282 19.60 -4.78 -18.25
C GLY A 282 18.48 -4.28 -19.15
N SER A 283 18.02 -3.07 -18.83
CA SER A 283 17.05 -2.32 -19.61
C SER A 283 17.49 -2.04 -21.05
N ASP A 284 18.79 -2.20 -21.36
CA ASP A 284 19.37 -2.05 -22.70
C ASP A 284 19.18 -3.27 -23.64
N ALA A 285 18.31 -4.22 -23.25
CA ALA A 285 18.02 -5.48 -23.96
C ALA A 285 19.22 -6.43 -24.14
N SER A 286 20.42 -6.06 -23.68
CA SER A 286 21.62 -6.89 -23.82
C SER A 286 21.80 -7.84 -22.64
N ILE A 287 22.24 -9.06 -22.94
CA ILE A 287 22.76 -10.01 -21.96
C ILE A 287 24.27 -10.10 -22.17
N ARG A 288 25.06 -9.97 -21.10
CA ARG A 288 26.52 -9.85 -21.17
C ARG A 288 27.20 -10.88 -20.29
N LEU A 289 28.11 -11.66 -20.88
CA LEU A 289 28.99 -12.57 -20.18
C LEU A 289 30.32 -11.84 -19.89
N TRP A 290 30.75 -11.90 -18.63
CA TRP A 290 31.97 -11.26 -18.14
C TRP A 290 32.90 -12.29 -17.52
N HIS A 291 34.20 -12.13 -17.78
CA HIS A 291 35.23 -12.87 -17.06
C HIS A 291 35.91 -11.90 -16.09
N LEU A 292 35.75 -12.16 -14.78
CA LEU A 292 36.18 -11.26 -13.71
C LEU A 292 37.70 -11.16 -13.62
N GLY A 293 38.42 -12.27 -13.82
CA GLY A 293 39.89 -12.26 -13.88
C GLY A 293 40.45 -11.39 -15.00
N MET A 294 39.82 -11.40 -16.18
CA MET A 294 40.17 -10.52 -17.31
C MET A 294 39.54 -9.12 -17.22
N GLN A 295 38.72 -8.85 -16.20
CA GLN A 295 38.00 -7.59 -15.96
C GLN A 295 37.20 -7.05 -17.17
N ARG A 296 36.73 -7.92 -18.07
CA ARG A 296 36.11 -7.53 -19.35
C ARG A 296 34.86 -8.34 -19.70
N CYS A 297 34.03 -7.75 -20.55
CA CYS A 297 32.98 -8.47 -21.27
C CYS A 297 33.65 -9.40 -22.29
N ILE A 298 33.25 -10.67 -22.33
CA ILE A 298 33.76 -11.68 -23.28
C ILE A 298 32.72 -12.13 -24.30
N GLY A 299 31.42 -11.89 -24.03
CA GLY A 299 30.33 -12.12 -24.97
C GLY A 299 29.15 -11.20 -24.70
N THR A 300 28.37 -10.88 -25.73
CA THR A 300 27.10 -10.13 -25.60
C THR A 300 26.07 -10.76 -26.52
N ILE A 301 24.90 -11.10 -25.96
CA ILE A 301 23.79 -11.78 -26.62
C ILE A 301 22.64 -10.77 -26.77
N TRP A 302 22.04 -10.74 -27.95
CA TRP A 302 20.94 -9.85 -28.33
C TRP A 302 19.74 -10.69 -28.77
N CYS A 303 19.06 -11.32 -27.81
CA CYS A 303 17.90 -12.19 -28.06
C CYS A 303 16.56 -11.58 -27.64
N HIS A 304 16.54 -10.38 -27.05
CA HIS A 304 15.33 -9.64 -26.63
C HIS A 304 15.22 -8.30 -27.37
N SER A 305 13.99 -7.86 -27.63
CA SER A 305 13.67 -6.56 -28.25
C SER A 305 13.50 -5.42 -27.23
N GLU A 306 13.21 -5.75 -25.98
CA GLU A 306 13.10 -4.80 -24.86
C GLU A 306 13.95 -5.26 -23.67
N GLY A 307 14.05 -4.41 -22.64
CA GLY A 307 14.90 -4.63 -21.47
C GLY A 307 14.66 -5.96 -20.73
N VAL A 308 15.75 -6.70 -20.49
CA VAL A 308 15.78 -7.99 -19.78
C VAL A 308 15.82 -7.75 -18.27
N TRP A 309 14.94 -8.41 -17.53
CA TRP A 309 14.71 -8.15 -16.10
C TRP A 309 15.02 -9.34 -15.19
N SER A 310 15.03 -10.56 -15.71
CA SER A 310 15.39 -11.77 -14.96
C SER A 310 16.34 -12.66 -15.77
N LEU A 311 17.21 -13.36 -15.03
CA LEU A 311 18.13 -14.37 -15.52
C LEU A 311 18.09 -15.60 -14.60
N GLN A 312 18.32 -16.78 -15.17
CA GLN A 312 18.72 -18.00 -14.47
C GLN A 312 19.81 -18.70 -15.30
N THR A 313 20.58 -19.59 -14.68
CA THR A 313 21.51 -20.49 -15.38
C THR A 313 21.30 -21.93 -14.91
N ASP A 314 21.78 -22.88 -15.70
CA ASP A 314 22.03 -24.24 -15.24
C ASP A 314 23.21 -24.29 -14.26
N ASP A 315 23.38 -25.43 -13.55
CA ASP A 315 24.47 -25.65 -12.59
C ASP A 315 25.87 -25.63 -13.25
N ASN A 316 25.97 -25.97 -14.54
CA ASN A 316 27.22 -25.92 -15.30
C ASN A 316 27.54 -24.52 -15.85
N PHE A 317 26.65 -23.53 -15.69
CA PHE A 317 26.78 -22.17 -16.23
C PHE A 317 26.94 -22.13 -17.76
N SER A 318 26.39 -23.12 -18.46
CA SER A 318 26.49 -23.34 -19.92
C SER A 318 25.33 -22.72 -20.71
N THR A 319 24.17 -22.58 -20.06
CA THR A 319 22.89 -22.19 -20.65
C THR A 319 22.26 -21.08 -19.82
N VAL A 320 21.90 -19.99 -20.47
CA VAL A 320 21.27 -18.83 -19.82
C VAL A 320 19.78 -18.78 -20.19
N TYR A 321 18.91 -18.78 -19.18
CA TYR A 321 17.49 -18.53 -19.33
C TYR A 321 17.21 -17.06 -19.03
N SER A 322 16.57 -16.34 -19.94
CA SER A 322 16.37 -14.88 -19.85
C SER A 322 14.94 -14.44 -20.16
N ALA A 323 14.47 -13.42 -19.45
CA ALA A 323 13.14 -12.84 -19.66
C ALA A 323 13.07 -11.38 -19.18
N GLY A 324 12.09 -10.63 -19.67
CA GLY A 324 11.89 -9.25 -19.24
C GLY A 324 10.64 -8.60 -19.79
N ARG A 325 10.82 -7.41 -20.37
CA ARG A 325 9.72 -6.55 -20.79
C ARG A 325 9.06 -6.98 -22.10
N ASP A 326 9.79 -7.65 -22.99
CA ASP A 326 9.26 -8.19 -24.23
C ASP A 326 8.27 -9.33 -23.91
N LYS A 327 7.00 -9.12 -24.27
CA LYS A 327 5.86 -9.94 -23.83
C LYS A 327 5.80 -11.30 -24.53
N ARG A 328 6.64 -12.25 -24.09
CA ARG A 328 6.56 -13.69 -24.45
C ARG A 328 5.62 -14.47 -23.54
N GLU A 329 4.62 -13.77 -23.02
CA GLU A 329 3.68 -14.16 -21.98
C GLU A 329 2.53 -13.12 -22.03
N GLU A 330 1.42 -13.38 -21.35
CA GLU A 330 0.31 -12.40 -21.21
C GLU A 330 0.78 -11.04 -20.66
N ALA A 331 1.86 -11.04 -19.87
CA ALA A 331 2.41 -9.84 -19.24
C ALA A 331 3.94 -9.90 -19.05
N PRO A 332 4.63 -8.75 -18.92
CA PRO A 332 6.07 -8.68 -18.68
C PRO A 332 6.54 -9.55 -17.51
N ILE A 333 7.60 -10.31 -17.74
CA ILE A 333 8.15 -11.28 -16.80
C ILE A 333 9.07 -10.56 -15.80
N LEU A 334 8.86 -10.83 -14.50
CA LEU A 334 9.57 -10.20 -13.38
C LEU A 334 10.65 -11.11 -12.80
N LYS A 335 10.36 -12.41 -12.64
CA LYS A 335 11.32 -13.40 -12.13
C LYS A 335 11.16 -14.73 -12.86
N LEU A 336 12.29 -15.35 -13.14
CA LEU A 336 12.44 -16.75 -13.51
C LEU A 336 13.02 -17.51 -12.31
N LEU A 337 12.55 -18.73 -12.08
CA LEU A 337 13.12 -19.65 -11.10
C LEU A 337 13.20 -21.05 -11.69
N LEU A 338 14.42 -21.51 -11.96
CA LEU A 338 14.68 -22.86 -12.43
C LEU A 338 14.52 -23.85 -11.26
N VAL A 339 13.79 -24.95 -11.49
CA VAL A 339 13.48 -25.98 -10.49
C VAL A 339 13.64 -27.38 -11.09
N ASP A 340 13.37 -28.42 -10.30
CA ASP A 340 13.28 -29.81 -10.75
C ASP A 340 14.55 -30.25 -11.55
N ASN A 341 15.73 -29.91 -11.02
CA ASN A 341 17.05 -30.13 -11.63
C ASN A 341 17.21 -29.57 -13.07
N GLY A 342 16.49 -28.50 -13.38
CA GLY A 342 16.53 -27.86 -14.69
C GLY A 342 15.44 -28.31 -15.66
N SER A 343 14.55 -29.26 -15.29
CA SER A 343 13.47 -29.72 -16.17
C SER A 343 12.26 -28.79 -16.24
N SER A 344 12.14 -27.83 -15.30
CA SER A 344 11.00 -26.92 -15.21
C SER A 344 11.40 -25.53 -14.72
N LEU A 345 10.64 -24.52 -15.14
CA LEU A 345 10.87 -23.11 -14.92
C LEU A 345 9.59 -22.46 -14.38
N TRP A 346 9.64 -21.95 -13.14
CA TRP A 346 8.59 -21.08 -12.61
C TRP A 346 8.77 -19.65 -13.11
N VAL A 347 7.67 -19.04 -13.53
CA VAL A 347 7.60 -17.70 -14.11
C VAL A 347 6.63 -16.84 -13.31
N SER A 348 7.06 -15.64 -12.93
CA SER A 348 6.19 -14.59 -12.37
C SER A 348 6.17 -13.35 -13.25
N THR A 349 5.01 -12.70 -13.35
CA THR A 349 4.78 -11.54 -14.23
C THR A 349 4.20 -10.35 -13.45
N THR A 350 3.84 -9.26 -14.15
CA THR A 350 3.11 -8.13 -13.53
C THR A 350 1.67 -8.45 -13.15
N GLU A 351 1.14 -9.62 -13.54
CA GLU A 351 -0.16 -10.13 -13.11
C GLU A 351 -0.02 -11.12 -11.95
N SER A 352 -1.13 -11.39 -11.26
CA SER A 352 -1.16 -12.17 -10.02
C SER A 352 -1.09 -13.70 -10.20
N ASN A 353 -1.09 -14.20 -11.44
CA ASN A 353 -0.93 -15.62 -11.75
C ASN A 353 0.56 -16.06 -11.66
N LEU A 354 0.80 -17.31 -11.26
CA LEU A 354 2.12 -17.95 -11.39
C LEU A 354 2.02 -19.19 -12.28
N LYS A 355 2.86 -19.25 -13.31
CA LYS A 355 2.92 -20.37 -14.24
C LYS A 355 4.21 -21.16 -14.03
N ARG A 356 4.14 -22.48 -14.16
CA ARG A 356 5.31 -23.34 -14.35
C ARG A 356 5.29 -23.85 -15.79
N TRP A 357 6.44 -23.78 -16.43
CA TRP A 357 6.67 -24.24 -17.78
C TRP A 357 7.73 -25.36 -17.73
N PRO A 358 7.59 -26.47 -18.48
CA PRO A 358 8.71 -27.37 -18.69
C PRO A 358 9.84 -26.65 -19.47
N THR A 359 11.06 -27.18 -19.41
CA THR A 359 12.20 -26.65 -20.21
C THR A 359 12.50 -27.52 -21.43
N SER A 360 12.00 -28.75 -21.47
CA SER A 360 12.16 -29.69 -22.58
C SER A 360 10.86 -30.42 -22.89
N ILE A 361 10.69 -30.81 -24.16
CA ILE A 361 9.61 -31.69 -24.60
C ILE A 361 10.08 -33.14 -24.40
N ASN A 362 9.15 -34.05 -24.05
CA ASN A 362 9.45 -35.47 -23.87
C ASN A 362 9.87 -36.16 -25.18
N GLY A 363 11.17 -36.14 -25.47
CA GLY A 363 11.82 -36.95 -26.51
C GLY A 363 12.48 -36.13 -27.63
N ASN A 364 13.78 -36.34 -27.81
CA ASN A 364 14.59 -36.03 -29.00
C ASN A 364 14.26 -34.72 -29.75
N LEU A 365 14.66 -33.57 -29.20
CA LEU A 365 15.02 -32.43 -30.04
C LEU A 365 16.37 -32.73 -30.69
N THR A 366 16.35 -33.07 -31.98
CA THR A 366 17.55 -33.00 -32.82
C THR A 366 17.91 -31.54 -33.09
N GLU A 367 19.21 -31.24 -33.31
CA GLU A 367 19.73 -29.87 -33.52
C GLU A 367 19.17 -29.13 -34.76
N MET A 368 18.23 -29.73 -35.50
CA MET A 368 17.67 -29.23 -36.76
C MET A 368 16.31 -28.55 -36.64
N ASP A 369 15.62 -28.63 -35.49
CA ASP A 369 14.31 -27.97 -35.27
C ASP A 369 14.43 -26.47 -34.89
N MET A 370 15.62 -25.88 -35.05
CA MET A 370 15.85 -24.43 -34.99
C MET A 370 15.42 -23.78 -36.31
N ASP A 371 14.12 -23.58 -36.49
CA ASP A 371 13.56 -22.83 -37.61
C ASP A 371 14.16 -21.41 -37.65
N ALA A 372 14.75 -21.01 -38.77
CA ALA A 372 15.67 -19.86 -38.88
C ALA A 372 15.01 -18.47 -38.66
N SER A 373 13.71 -18.41 -38.35
CA SER A 373 12.99 -17.21 -37.92
C SER A 373 12.92 -17.04 -36.40
N GLY A 374 12.98 -18.13 -35.62
CA GLY A 374 12.85 -18.11 -34.15
C GLY A 374 11.47 -17.69 -33.62
N GLU A 375 10.43 -17.64 -34.47
CA GLU A 375 9.11 -17.08 -34.11
C GLU A 375 8.14 -18.08 -33.45
N ILE A 376 8.38 -19.39 -33.57
CA ILE A 376 7.48 -20.43 -33.03
C ILE A 376 7.93 -20.83 -31.61
N PRO A 377 7.06 -20.73 -30.58
CA PRO A 377 7.41 -21.12 -29.22
C PRO A 377 7.51 -22.65 -29.10
N LEU A 378 8.61 -23.11 -28.48
CA LEU A 378 8.86 -24.52 -28.19
C LEU A 378 7.73 -25.16 -27.36
N ILE A 379 7.18 -24.40 -26.40
CA ILE A 379 6.15 -24.88 -25.46
C ILE A 379 4.99 -23.88 -25.47
N LYS A 380 3.77 -24.39 -25.60
CA LYS A 380 2.56 -23.60 -25.84
C LYS A 380 1.62 -23.48 -24.63
N GLU A 381 1.71 -24.40 -23.68
CA GLU A 381 0.91 -24.37 -22.45
C GLU A 381 1.79 -24.64 -21.21
N PRO A 382 1.52 -23.98 -20.07
CA PRO A 382 2.20 -24.24 -18.80
C PRO A 382 1.69 -25.55 -18.17
N ASP A 383 2.58 -26.32 -17.54
CA ASP A 383 2.20 -27.59 -16.89
C ASP A 383 1.52 -27.39 -15.53
N MET A 384 1.60 -26.18 -14.97
CA MET A 384 0.88 -25.78 -13.76
C MET A 384 0.59 -24.27 -13.76
N ASN A 385 -0.61 -23.88 -13.31
CA ASN A 385 -1.02 -22.48 -13.17
C ASN A 385 -1.65 -22.25 -11.78
N ILE A 386 -0.99 -21.46 -10.93
CA ILE A 386 -1.54 -20.96 -9.68
C ILE A 386 -2.28 -19.66 -9.99
N LYS A 387 -3.63 -19.72 -9.92
CA LYS A 387 -4.48 -18.55 -10.19
C LYS A 387 -4.32 -17.47 -9.13
N GLY A 388 -4.12 -16.24 -9.60
CA GLY A 388 -4.20 -15.03 -8.79
C GLY A 388 -5.65 -14.64 -8.44
N ALA A 389 -5.79 -13.45 -7.88
CA ALA A 389 -7.06 -12.76 -7.68
C ALA A 389 -7.03 -11.36 -8.31
N PRO A 390 -8.19 -10.72 -8.53
CA PRO A 390 -8.26 -9.44 -9.23
C PRO A 390 -7.51 -8.34 -8.49
N SER A 391 -6.68 -7.61 -9.24
CA SER A 391 -5.94 -6.45 -8.75
C SER A 391 -6.77 -5.20 -8.96
N ILE A 392 -6.98 -4.36 -7.94
CA ILE A 392 -7.65 -3.07 -8.17
C ILE A 392 -6.72 -2.18 -9.00
N ARG A 393 -7.17 -1.75 -10.19
CA ARG A 393 -6.36 -0.99 -11.16
C ARG A 393 -6.75 0.49 -11.25
N GLN A 394 -8.00 0.84 -10.98
CA GLN A 394 -8.52 2.21 -11.03
C GLN A 394 -9.44 2.47 -9.85
N TYR A 395 -9.50 3.72 -9.38
CA TYR A 395 -10.49 4.18 -8.41
C TYR A 395 -11.03 5.57 -8.74
N SER A 396 -12.19 5.90 -8.18
CA SER A 396 -12.76 7.24 -8.14
C SER A 396 -13.43 7.43 -6.78
N ALA A 397 -12.85 8.27 -5.93
CA ALA A 397 -13.46 8.64 -4.66
C ALA A 397 -14.66 9.55 -4.94
N LEU A 398 -15.87 9.09 -4.61
CA LEU A 398 -17.09 9.83 -4.86
C LEU A 398 -17.08 11.20 -4.18
N ASN A 399 -17.99 12.05 -4.62
CA ASN A 399 -18.15 13.38 -4.09
C ASN A 399 -18.25 13.39 -2.56
N ASP A 400 -18.94 12.42 -1.95
CA ASP A 400 -19.16 12.26 -0.50
C ASP A 400 -17.92 11.97 0.35
N LYS A 401 -16.77 11.68 -0.27
CA LYS A 401 -15.54 11.26 0.42
C LYS A 401 -15.84 10.25 1.54
N ARG A 402 -16.71 9.30 1.25
CA ARG A 402 -16.96 8.12 2.08
C ARG A 402 -17.03 6.88 1.22
N TYR A 403 -17.60 6.99 0.03
CA TYR A 403 -17.69 5.93 -0.93
C TYR A 403 -16.63 6.08 -2.04
N VAL A 404 -16.02 4.97 -2.43
CA VAL A 404 -15.01 4.92 -3.50
C VAL A 404 -15.45 3.88 -4.53
N TYR A 405 -15.60 4.27 -5.79
CA TYR A 405 -15.72 3.30 -6.89
C TYR A 405 -14.34 2.77 -7.24
N THR A 406 -14.24 1.48 -7.56
CA THR A 406 -13.03 0.85 -8.08
C THR A 406 -13.33 -0.02 -9.28
N ARG A 407 -12.39 -0.11 -10.23
CA ARG A 407 -12.35 -1.13 -11.28
C ARG A 407 -11.12 -2.02 -11.09
N ASP A 408 -11.32 -3.33 -11.14
CA ASP A 408 -10.24 -4.32 -11.05
C ASP A 408 -9.68 -4.75 -12.43
N SER A 409 -8.72 -5.68 -12.41
CA SER A 409 -8.08 -6.23 -13.60
C SER A 409 -8.99 -7.09 -14.49
N GLU A 410 -10.14 -7.52 -13.99
CA GLU A 410 -11.17 -8.24 -14.75
C GLU A 410 -12.28 -7.28 -15.23
N ASN A 411 -12.11 -5.97 -15.02
CA ASN A 411 -13.06 -4.88 -15.25
C ASN A 411 -14.31 -4.90 -14.34
N ASN A 412 -14.36 -5.72 -13.29
CA ASN A 412 -15.46 -5.67 -12.33
C ASN A 412 -15.47 -4.31 -11.62
N VAL A 413 -16.67 -3.75 -11.42
CA VAL A 413 -16.85 -2.51 -10.66
C VAL A 413 -17.35 -2.82 -9.25
N ALA A 414 -16.74 -2.19 -8.25
CA ALA A 414 -17.13 -2.25 -6.85
C ALA A 414 -17.21 -0.84 -6.26
N LEU A 415 -18.05 -0.65 -5.23
CA LEU A 415 -18.07 0.57 -4.42
C LEU A 415 -17.78 0.23 -2.95
N TRP A 416 -16.96 1.04 -2.29
CA TRP A 416 -16.46 0.79 -0.94
C TRP A 416 -16.77 1.95 0.01
N ASP A 417 -17.37 1.66 1.16
CA ASP A 417 -17.54 2.57 2.30
C ASP A 417 -16.25 2.60 3.11
N VAL A 418 -15.46 3.65 2.91
CA VAL A 418 -14.18 3.93 3.59
C VAL A 418 -14.39 4.14 5.09
N LEU A 419 -15.48 4.81 5.48
CA LEU A 419 -15.80 5.06 6.88
C LEU A 419 -16.08 3.76 7.64
N LYS A 420 -16.77 2.79 7.01
CA LYS A 420 -17.07 1.47 7.58
C LYS A 420 -16.16 0.34 7.07
N ALA A 421 -15.02 0.69 6.44
CA ALA A 421 -13.99 -0.21 5.92
C ALA A 421 -14.52 -1.44 5.12
N ARG A 422 -15.52 -1.27 4.23
CA ARG A 422 -16.27 -2.39 3.59
C ARG A 422 -16.86 -2.04 2.20
N LYS A 423 -17.56 -2.97 1.54
CA LYS A 423 -18.21 -2.81 0.21
C LYS A 423 -19.71 -2.45 0.31
N VAL A 424 -20.21 -1.41 -0.39
CA VAL A 424 -21.56 -0.78 -0.21
C VAL A 424 -22.13 -0.21 -1.55
N LYS A 425 -23.21 0.60 -1.55
CA LYS A 425 -23.78 1.40 -2.67
C LYS A 425 -24.09 2.86 -2.26
N GLU A 426 -23.84 3.81 -3.18
CA GLU A 426 -24.34 5.20 -3.37
C GLU A 426 -24.03 6.41 -2.42
N MET A 427 -23.47 7.47 -3.05
CA MET A 427 -23.74 8.95 -3.01
C MET A 427 -23.64 9.87 -1.75
N LEU A 428 -23.01 11.05 -1.95
CA LEU A 428 -23.38 12.47 -1.61
C LEU A 428 -22.22 13.47 -2.00
N PHE A 429 -21.94 14.58 -1.28
CA PHE A 429 -20.72 15.45 -1.37
C PHE A 429 -20.15 15.89 0.01
N VAL A 430 -18.81 15.83 0.19
CA VAL A 430 -18.05 16.19 1.43
C VAL A 430 -16.60 16.65 1.07
N PRO A 431 -15.90 17.45 1.92
CA PRO A 431 -14.46 17.70 1.78
C PRO A 431 -13.55 16.46 1.86
N ASN A 432 -12.35 16.53 1.28
CA ASN A 432 -11.37 15.42 1.31
C ASN A 432 -10.64 15.32 2.65
N TRP A 433 -10.53 14.10 3.19
CA TRP A 433 -9.94 13.81 4.51
C TRP A 433 -9.10 12.52 4.54
N PHE A 434 -8.81 11.94 3.37
CA PHE A 434 -7.98 10.75 3.24
C PHE A 434 -7.36 10.70 1.84
N THR A 435 -6.31 9.91 1.70
CA THR A 435 -5.75 9.52 0.40
C THR A 435 -5.93 8.02 0.19
N VAL A 436 -5.95 7.61 -1.08
CA VAL A 436 -6.09 6.20 -1.49
C VAL A 436 -4.81 5.77 -2.19
N ASP A 437 -4.28 4.62 -1.79
CA ASP A 437 -3.15 3.96 -2.43
C ASP A 437 -3.62 2.58 -2.96
N LEU A 438 -3.20 2.25 -4.18
CA LEU A 438 -3.51 1.00 -4.88
C LEU A 438 -2.26 0.18 -5.21
N LYS A 439 -1.06 0.55 -4.70
CA LYS A 439 0.20 -0.15 -5.03
C LYS A 439 0.14 -1.66 -4.75
N THR A 440 -0.60 -2.08 -3.72
CA THR A 440 -0.79 -3.48 -3.34
C THR A 440 -1.89 -4.19 -4.13
N GLY A 441 -2.63 -3.48 -4.99
CA GLY A 441 -3.84 -3.99 -5.66
C GLY A 441 -5.03 -4.25 -4.72
N MET A 442 -4.87 -3.94 -3.43
CA MET A 442 -5.92 -3.80 -2.42
C MET A 442 -6.17 -2.31 -2.18
N LEU A 443 -7.30 -1.98 -1.53
CA LEU A 443 -7.65 -0.59 -1.24
C LEU A 443 -6.98 -0.16 0.08
N GLN A 444 -5.82 0.49 0.00
CA GLN A 444 -5.18 1.13 1.16
C GLN A 444 -5.67 2.57 1.29
N ILE A 445 -6.02 2.97 2.51
CA ILE A 445 -6.47 4.30 2.88
C ILE A 445 -5.44 4.91 3.84
N THR A 446 -5.07 6.17 3.63
CA THR A 446 -4.08 6.89 4.45
C THR A 446 -4.63 8.22 4.94
N LEU A 447 -4.52 8.45 6.24
CA LEU A 447 -4.96 9.64 6.97
C LEU A 447 -3.74 10.50 7.36
N ASP A 448 -3.77 11.79 7.04
CA ASP A 448 -2.75 12.78 7.45
C ASP A 448 -3.36 13.83 8.38
N GLU A 449 -2.54 14.34 9.30
CA GLU A 449 -2.87 15.45 10.21
C GLU A 449 -3.43 16.68 9.49
N ALA A 450 -3.02 16.93 8.24
CA ALA A 450 -3.41 18.10 7.47
C ALA A 450 -4.88 18.10 6.98
N ASP A 451 -5.48 16.94 6.70
CA ASP A 451 -6.83 16.86 6.12
C ASP A 451 -7.80 15.88 6.80
N CYS A 452 -7.33 14.94 7.64
CA CYS A 452 -8.16 13.92 8.31
C CYS A 452 -9.40 14.48 9.02
N PHE A 453 -9.32 15.72 9.53
CA PHE A 453 -10.41 16.37 10.27
C PHE A 453 -11.26 17.35 9.46
N SER A 454 -11.05 17.45 8.14
CA SER A 454 -11.81 18.38 7.28
C SER A 454 -13.30 17.99 7.13
N ALA A 455 -13.59 16.69 7.16
CA ALA A 455 -14.89 16.13 6.82
C ALA A 455 -15.83 16.06 8.03
N TRP A 456 -16.61 17.13 8.17
CA TRP A 456 -17.78 17.15 9.04
C TRP A 456 -19.06 16.88 8.24
N VAL A 457 -19.97 16.07 8.77
CA VAL A 457 -21.26 15.70 8.15
C VAL A 457 -22.31 15.57 9.25
N SER A 458 -23.59 15.82 8.96
CA SER A 458 -24.66 15.56 9.94
C SER A 458 -24.84 14.05 10.17
N ALA A 459 -25.31 13.65 11.35
CA ALA A 459 -25.62 12.25 11.63
C ALA A 459 -26.73 11.71 10.71
N ARG A 460 -27.67 12.59 10.30
CA ARG A 460 -28.73 12.27 9.35
C ARG A 460 -28.19 11.95 7.95
N ASP A 461 -27.38 12.84 7.37
CA ASP A 461 -26.83 12.67 6.02
C ASP A 461 -25.81 11.53 5.95
N ALA A 462 -25.14 11.24 7.08
CA ALA A 462 -24.28 10.07 7.21
C ALA A 462 -25.06 8.73 7.32
N GLY A 463 -26.39 8.75 7.51
CA GLY A 463 -27.17 7.54 7.80
C GLY A 463 -26.75 6.87 9.12
N LEU A 464 -26.48 7.70 10.14
CA LEU A 464 -26.00 7.30 11.47
C LEU A 464 -26.85 7.88 12.62
N GLY A 465 -27.86 8.72 12.33
CA GLY A 465 -28.74 9.33 13.34
C GLY A 465 -29.89 8.42 13.78
N ASN A 466 -30.22 8.45 15.07
CA ASN A 466 -31.46 7.89 15.63
C ASN A 466 -32.63 8.86 15.41
N THR A 467 -33.86 8.33 15.41
CA THR A 467 -35.09 9.05 14.99
C THR A 467 -35.60 10.14 15.93
N GLU A 468 -35.02 10.33 17.13
CA GLU A 468 -35.65 11.11 18.20
C GLU A 468 -34.87 12.35 18.68
N ASN A 469 -33.69 12.68 18.14
CA ASN A 469 -32.91 13.80 18.70
C ASN A 469 -32.08 14.62 17.71
N VAL A 470 -31.62 15.78 18.24
CA VAL A 470 -30.90 16.89 17.58
C VAL A 470 -29.89 16.44 16.51
N ASP A 471 -29.78 17.22 15.43
CA ASP A 471 -28.86 16.98 14.31
C ASP A 471 -27.37 17.08 14.73
N VAL A 472 -26.83 15.98 15.26
CA VAL A 472 -25.44 15.90 15.73
C VAL A 472 -24.48 15.96 14.54
N LYS A 473 -23.50 16.87 14.61
CA LYS A 473 -22.43 16.98 13.62
C LYS A 473 -21.31 15.99 13.96
N LEU A 474 -21.00 15.12 13.01
CA LEU A 474 -20.00 14.05 13.11
C LEU A 474 -18.75 14.42 12.32
N ASN A 475 -17.57 14.03 12.81
CA ASN A 475 -16.30 14.14 12.07
C ASN A 475 -15.84 12.76 11.60
N PHE A 476 -15.75 12.52 10.29
CA PHE A 476 -15.50 11.18 9.76
C PHE A 476 -14.13 10.62 10.15
N GLY A 477 -13.05 11.42 10.03
CA GLY A 477 -11.72 11.01 10.47
C GLY A 477 -11.65 10.74 11.97
N GLY A 478 -12.31 11.57 12.78
CA GLY A 478 -12.34 11.38 14.22
C GLY A 478 -13.06 10.10 14.67
N LEU A 479 -14.23 9.80 14.09
CA LEU A 479 -14.96 8.55 14.36
C LEU A 479 -14.19 7.32 13.86
N LEU A 480 -13.52 7.42 12.70
CA LEU A 480 -12.75 6.31 12.14
C LEU A 480 -11.50 5.99 12.98
N LEU A 481 -10.75 6.99 13.45
CA LEU A 481 -9.60 6.77 14.34
C LEU A 481 -10.01 6.10 15.66
N GLN A 482 -11.17 6.48 16.20
CA GLN A 482 -11.74 5.84 17.40
C GLN A 482 -12.15 4.38 17.16
N ALA A 483 -12.61 4.02 15.96
CA ALA A 483 -12.88 2.63 15.58
C ALA A 483 -11.59 1.83 15.32
N LEU A 484 -10.62 2.39 14.60
CA LEU A 484 -9.32 1.74 14.30
C LEU A 484 -8.53 1.39 15.58
N LEU A 485 -8.71 2.16 16.65
CA LEU A 485 -8.09 1.97 17.97
C LEU A 485 -9.11 1.60 19.08
N GLU A 486 -10.25 1.01 18.70
CA GLU A 486 -11.33 0.56 19.60
C GLU A 486 -10.87 -0.51 20.60
N HIS A 487 -9.91 -1.35 20.23
CA HIS A 487 -9.35 -2.38 21.11
C HIS A 487 -8.16 -1.89 21.96
N TRP A 488 -7.60 -0.71 21.69
CA TRP A 488 -6.46 -0.19 22.43
C TRP A 488 -6.89 0.24 23.85
N PRO A 489 -6.37 -0.35 24.95
CA PRO A 489 -6.92 -0.11 26.30
C PRO A 489 -6.93 1.37 26.70
N ARG A 490 -5.94 2.14 26.24
CA ARG A 490 -5.82 3.58 26.51
C ARG A 490 -6.98 4.41 25.95
N SER A 491 -7.68 3.95 24.91
CA SER A 491 -8.82 4.68 24.33
C SER A 491 -10.11 4.59 25.17
N LYS A 492 -10.15 3.66 26.15
CA LYS A 492 -11.32 3.37 26.99
C LYS A 492 -11.30 4.06 28.36
N VAL A 493 -10.12 4.44 28.87
CA VAL A 493 -9.91 4.91 30.25
C VAL A 493 -10.77 6.13 30.65
N ILE A 494 -11.17 6.98 29.70
CA ILE A 494 -12.01 8.16 29.96
C ILE A 494 -13.52 7.85 29.77
N GLN A 495 -13.86 6.74 29.11
CA GLN A 495 -15.25 6.39 28.76
C GLN A 495 -16.08 6.13 30.03
N GLU A 496 -15.50 5.47 31.03
CA GLU A 496 -16.10 5.18 32.35
C GLU A 496 -16.53 6.45 33.13
N GLN A 497 -16.00 7.63 32.81
CA GLN A 497 -16.31 8.88 33.52
C GLN A 497 -17.41 9.74 32.88
N MET A 498 -17.93 9.37 31.70
CA MET A 498 -18.90 10.19 30.94
C MET A 498 -20.25 9.49 30.66
N HIS A 499 -20.50 8.34 31.30
CA HIS A 499 -21.50 7.38 30.83
C HIS A 499 -22.99 7.72 31.07
N GLU A 500 -23.31 8.71 31.92
CA GLU A 500 -24.69 8.93 32.39
C GLU A 500 -25.56 9.89 31.55
N ALA A 501 -25.01 10.58 30.53
CA ALA A 501 -25.63 11.80 30.01
C ALA A 501 -26.12 11.80 28.54
N SER A 502 -25.73 10.83 27.69
CA SER A 502 -25.69 11.09 26.23
C SER A 502 -26.47 10.15 25.29
N GLY A 503 -26.98 9.01 25.77
CA GLY A 503 -27.76 8.09 24.92
C GLY A 503 -26.96 7.38 23.80
N PHE A 504 -25.63 7.35 23.90
CA PHE A 504 -24.75 6.67 22.94
C PHE A 504 -24.90 5.13 23.01
N ASP A 505 -24.74 4.45 21.88
CA ASP A 505 -24.63 2.99 21.86
C ASP A 505 -23.28 2.55 22.45
N SER A 506 -23.33 2.12 23.71
CA SER A 506 -22.18 1.64 24.50
C SER A 506 -21.37 0.50 23.85
N ARG A 507 -21.87 -0.14 22.79
CA ARG A 507 -21.17 -1.22 22.06
C ARG A 507 -20.02 -0.74 21.18
N TYR A 508 -19.91 0.57 20.90
CA TYR A 508 -18.91 1.13 20.00
C TYR A 508 -18.07 2.23 20.67
N ALA A 509 -16.74 2.20 20.50
CA ALA A 509 -15.82 3.21 21.04
C ALA A 509 -16.04 4.64 20.48
N ASN A 510 -16.78 4.76 19.37
CA ASN A 510 -17.20 6.02 18.76
C ASN A 510 -18.73 6.27 18.83
N GLY A 511 -19.51 5.31 19.34
CA GLY A 511 -20.98 5.37 19.43
C GLY A 511 -21.79 4.99 18.19
N TYR A 512 -21.17 4.72 17.03
CA TYR A 512 -21.86 4.56 15.74
C TYR A 512 -21.48 3.33 14.90
N PHE A 513 -20.20 2.92 14.92
CA PHE A 513 -19.72 1.77 14.15
C PHE A 513 -18.34 1.29 14.62
N SER A 514 -18.09 -0.01 14.49
CA SER A 514 -16.76 -0.63 14.55
C SER A 514 -16.19 -0.87 13.15
N VAL A 515 -14.87 -1.09 13.07
CA VAL A 515 -14.20 -1.63 11.87
C VAL A 515 -14.01 -3.16 12.01
N PRO A 516 -13.79 -3.90 10.91
CA PRO A 516 -13.45 -5.32 11.00
C PRO A 516 -12.16 -5.53 11.82
N GLY A 517 -12.21 -6.41 12.83
CA GLY A 517 -11.08 -6.62 13.74
C GLY A 517 -9.79 -7.12 13.05
N HIS A 518 -9.90 -7.72 11.86
CA HIS A 518 -8.77 -8.17 11.04
C HIS A 518 -8.15 -7.05 10.17
N THR A 519 -8.75 -5.86 10.10
CA THR A 519 -8.24 -4.73 9.31
C THR A 519 -6.79 -4.41 9.74
N PRO A 520 -5.80 -4.48 8.82
CA PRO A 520 -4.44 -4.10 9.14
C PRO A 520 -4.34 -2.58 9.35
N LEU A 521 -3.84 -2.18 10.52
CA LEU A 521 -3.51 -0.81 10.89
C LEU A 521 -2.00 -0.62 10.80
N ILE A 522 -1.57 0.49 10.19
CA ILE A 522 -0.16 0.78 9.86
C ILE A 522 0.15 2.22 10.28
N PHE A 523 1.28 2.40 10.96
CA PHE A 523 1.84 3.72 11.28
C PHE A 523 3.14 3.91 10.50
N CYS A 524 3.23 5.01 9.74
CA CYS A 524 4.38 5.28 8.87
C CYS A 524 4.81 6.76 8.89
N GLU A 525 6.10 6.99 8.67
CA GLU A 525 6.59 8.30 8.27
C GLU A 525 6.08 8.62 6.85
N PRO A 526 5.83 9.89 6.48
CA PRO A 526 5.51 10.31 5.10
C PRO A 526 6.59 9.97 4.04
N SER A 527 7.76 9.47 4.47
CA SER A 527 8.79 8.85 3.62
C SER A 527 8.40 7.46 3.10
N GLY A 528 7.26 6.89 3.54
CA GLY A 528 6.86 5.50 3.32
C GLY A 528 7.43 4.51 4.35
N ARG A 529 8.37 4.96 5.20
CA ARG A 529 9.00 4.10 6.21
C ARG A 529 8.00 3.66 7.28
N THR A 530 7.78 2.36 7.37
CA THR A 530 6.85 1.79 8.35
C THR A 530 7.48 1.72 9.74
N LEU A 531 6.79 2.31 10.72
CA LEU A 531 7.14 2.26 12.13
C LEU A 531 6.59 0.96 12.74
N PHE A 532 5.26 0.78 12.66
CA PHE A 532 4.52 -0.33 13.26
C PHE A 532 3.33 -0.80 12.39
N ARG A 533 2.93 -2.07 12.53
CA ARG A 533 1.79 -2.72 11.87
C ARG A 533 1.17 -3.75 12.82
N LEU A 534 -0.15 -3.75 12.94
CA LEU A 534 -0.96 -4.73 13.69
C LEU A 534 -2.32 -4.94 13.00
N ALA A 535 -3.15 -5.90 13.42
CA ALA A 535 -4.58 -5.84 13.12
C ALA A 535 -5.33 -5.07 14.22
N CYS A 536 -6.45 -4.41 13.90
CA CYS A 536 -7.20 -3.59 14.85
C CYS A 536 -7.58 -4.33 16.15
N ARG A 537 -7.91 -5.63 16.08
CA ARG A 537 -8.23 -6.45 17.27
C ARG A 537 -7.04 -6.72 18.20
N ASP A 538 -5.82 -6.69 17.67
CA ASP A 538 -4.60 -7.08 18.41
C ASP A 538 -4.08 -5.94 19.30
N ALA A 539 -4.64 -4.72 19.21
CA ALA A 539 -4.22 -3.53 19.95
C ALA A 539 -4.33 -3.62 21.49
N ALA A 540 -4.93 -4.70 22.01
CA ALA A 540 -5.00 -5.03 23.43
C ALA A 540 -3.83 -5.90 23.93
N GLY A 541 -3.00 -6.48 23.05
CA GLY A 541 -1.84 -7.28 23.43
C GLY A 541 -0.79 -6.43 24.16
N GLU A 542 -0.05 -7.02 25.12
CA GLU A 542 0.89 -6.28 25.98
C GLU A 542 1.99 -5.58 25.16
N ASN A 543 2.54 -6.27 24.16
CA ASN A 543 3.59 -5.74 23.28
C ASN A 543 3.03 -4.69 22.32
N GLU A 544 1.86 -4.96 21.75
CA GLU A 544 1.16 -4.12 20.79
C GLU A 544 0.76 -2.80 21.44
N ASN A 545 0.19 -2.86 22.64
CA ASN A 545 -0.12 -1.72 23.49
C ASN A 545 1.13 -0.89 23.78
N ALA A 546 2.23 -1.52 24.22
CA ALA A 546 3.50 -0.83 24.50
C ALA A 546 4.06 -0.12 23.25
N LEU A 547 4.00 -0.75 22.07
CA LEU A 547 4.42 -0.14 20.81
C LEU A 547 3.48 0.99 20.34
N LEU A 548 2.17 0.91 20.63
CA LEU A 548 1.23 2.01 20.37
C LEU A 548 1.53 3.23 21.25
N HIS A 549 1.98 3.04 22.50
CA HIS A 549 2.40 4.15 23.36
C HIS A 549 3.57 4.98 22.77
N ASP A 550 4.49 4.34 22.04
CA ASP A 550 5.66 4.99 21.41
C ASP A 550 5.37 5.58 20.01
N VAL A 551 4.37 5.04 19.30
CA VAL A 551 4.18 5.27 17.85
C VAL A 551 2.92 6.07 17.49
N VAL A 552 1.87 6.09 18.33
CA VAL A 552 0.64 6.85 18.04
C VAL A 552 0.91 8.36 18.18
N PRO A 553 0.73 9.19 17.12
CA PRO A 553 1.09 10.60 17.16
C PRO A 553 0.08 11.45 17.97
N PRO A 554 0.50 12.62 18.49
CA PRO A 554 -0.34 13.48 19.34
C PRO A 554 -1.71 13.82 18.74
N TRP A 555 -1.77 14.13 17.45
CA TRP A 555 -3.01 14.46 16.74
C TRP A 555 -4.04 13.33 16.73
N VAL A 556 -3.61 12.07 16.92
CA VAL A 556 -4.49 10.91 17.11
C VAL A 556 -4.83 10.72 18.60
N LEU A 557 -3.87 10.93 19.51
CA LEU A 557 -4.10 10.86 20.96
C LEU A 557 -5.20 11.84 21.40
N ASP A 558 -5.23 13.05 20.84
CA ASP A 558 -6.24 14.05 21.19
C ASP A 558 -7.67 13.58 20.89
N ILE A 559 -7.89 12.85 19.79
CA ILE A 559 -9.22 12.36 19.42
C ILE A 559 -9.55 11.02 20.10
N VAL A 560 -8.59 10.11 20.15
CA VAL A 560 -8.81 8.71 20.56
C VAL A 560 -8.77 8.56 22.07
N VAL A 561 -7.84 9.26 22.75
CA VAL A 561 -7.67 9.22 24.20
C VAL A 561 -8.35 10.43 24.84
N ASN A 562 -7.96 11.66 24.48
CA ASN A 562 -8.45 12.88 25.15
C ASN A 562 -9.89 13.26 24.74
N LYS A 563 -10.47 12.58 23.74
CA LYS A 563 -11.80 12.83 23.14
C LYS A 563 -12.04 14.29 22.69
N ALA A 564 -10.96 15.05 22.49
CA ALA A 564 -10.97 16.48 22.17
C ALA A 564 -11.26 16.69 20.67
N MET A 565 -12.53 16.51 20.27
CA MET A 565 -12.96 16.65 18.88
C MET A 565 -12.54 17.99 18.25
N PRO A 566 -12.25 18.02 16.93
CA PRO A 566 -11.75 19.22 16.27
C PRO A 566 -12.74 20.40 16.33
N LYS A 567 -12.26 21.61 16.08
CA LYS A 567 -13.15 22.77 15.91
C LYS A 567 -13.78 22.74 14.52
N TYR A 568 -15.05 23.14 14.42
CA TYR A 568 -15.75 23.24 13.13
C TYR A 568 -15.02 24.17 12.16
N ASN A 569 -14.92 23.73 10.90
CA ASN A 569 -14.46 24.57 9.80
C ASN A 569 -15.42 25.76 9.62
N LYS A 570 -14.85 26.95 9.35
CA LYS A 570 -15.62 28.16 9.10
C LYS A 570 -15.34 28.73 7.72
N ILE A 571 -16.40 29.14 7.03
CA ILE A 571 -16.31 29.91 5.79
C ILE A 571 -16.51 31.40 6.13
N PRO A 572 -15.54 32.28 5.81
CA PRO A 572 -15.80 33.71 5.75
C PRO A 572 -16.58 34.05 4.47
N PHE A 573 -17.60 34.90 4.60
CA PHE A 573 -18.43 35.34 3.49
C PHE A 573 -18.92 36.79 3.67
N TYR A 574 -19.24 37.43 2.56
CA TYR A 574 -19.94 38.71 2.52
C TYR A 574 -21.41 38.49 2.18
N LEU A 575 -22.28 39.31 2.77
CA LEU A 575 -23.72 39.31 2.55
C LEU A 575 -24.13 40.71 2.08
N LEU A 576 -24.69 40.81 0.87
CA LEU A 576 -24.97 42.07 0.17
C LEU A 576 -26.41 42.09 -0.35
N PRO A 577 -27.08 43.24 -0.49
CA PRO A 577 -28.33 43.30 -1.23
C PRO A 577 -28.08 43.00 -2.71
N HIS A 578 -29.01 42.28 -3.34
CA HIS A 578 -29.01 42.05 -4.79
C HIS A 578 -29.18 43.38 -5.55
N ALA A 579 -28.62 43.51 -6.75
CA ALA A 579 -28.62 44.78 -7.49
C ALA A 579 -30.02 45.32 -7.85
N SER A 580 -31.03 44.45 -7.88
CA SER A 580 -32.44 44.82 -8.07
C SER A 580 -33.17 45.26 -6.80
N PHE A 581 -32.50 45.24 -5.63
CA PHE A 581 -33.09 45.50 -4.32
C PHE A 581 -32.64 46.87 -3.80
N ASN A 582 -33.47 47.90 -4.02
CA ASN A 582 -33.18 49.32 -3.76
C ASN A 582 -33.16 49.67 -2.25
N LEU A 583 -32.20 49.12 -1.51
CA LEU A 583 -31.98 49.41 -0.09
C LEU A 583 -31.05 50.63 0.07
N LYS A 584 -31.57 51.73 0.63
CA LYS A 584 -30.89 53.06 0.64
C LYS A 584 -29.63 53.15 1.51
N SER A 585 -29.43 52.21 2.43
CA SER A 585 -28.23 52.10 3.26
C SER A 585 -28.04 50.63 3.66
N TYR A 586 -26.82 50.13 3.60
CA TYR A 586 -26.47 48.80 4.08
C TYR A 586 -24.98 48.74 4.47
N LYS A 587 -24.65 47.88 5.42
CA LYS A 587 -23.29 47.70 5.93
C LYS A 587 -22.68 46.44 5.32
N ARG A 588 -21.52 46.58 4.68
CA ARG A 588 -20.77 45.44 4.11
C ARG A 588 -20.03 44.69 5.21
N ASP A 589 -20.77 43.92 5.99
CA ASP A 589 -20.18 43.07 7.03
C ASP A 589 -19.59 41.77 6.48
N ARG A 590 -18.42 41.41 7.01
CA ARG A 590 -17.71 40.15 6.73
C ARG A 590 -18.14 39.14 7.79
N LEU A 591 -19.07 38.26 7.44
CA LEU A 591 -19.59 37.23 8.32
C LEU A 591 -18.71 35.98 8.28
N SER A 592 -18.82 35.13 9.29
CA SER A 592 -18.13 33.83 9.33
C SER A 592 -18.94 32.79 10.11
N ALA A 593 -19.34 31.73 9.41
CA ALA A 593 -20.18 30.66 9.95
C ALA A 593 -19.56 29.29 9.67
N SER A 594 -20.16 28.22 10.22
CA SER A 594 -19.82 26.83 9.87
C SER A 594 -19.90 26.64 8.37
N ASP A 595 -18.96 25.89 7.81
CA ASP A 595 -18.97 25.40 6.43
C ASP A 595 -20.27 24.66 6.05
N MET A 596 -20.81 23.87 6.99
CA MET A 596 -22.11 23.20 6.93
C MET A 596 -23.30 24.10 7.34
N LEU A 597 -23.21 25.42 7.28
CA LEU A 597 -24.40 26.27 7.52
C LEU A 597 -25.30 26.21 6.29
N GLN A 598 -26.56 25.82 6.46
CA GLN A 598 -27.57 25.82 5.39
C GLN A 598 -27.95 27.24 4.97
N VAL A 599 -28.30 27.41 3.69
CA VAL A 599 -28.82 28.66 3.10
C VAL A 599 -30.01 29.19 3.89
N ARG A 600 -30.93 28.32 4.32
CA ARG A 600 -32.07 28.68 5.20
C ARG A 600 -31.66 29.46 6.45
N LYS A 601 -30.52 29.14 7.08
CA LYS A 601 -30.01 29.87 8.25
C LYS A 601 -29.40 31.24 7.91
N VAL A 602 -28.97 31.44 6.67
CA VAL A 602 -28.61 32.78 6.15
C VAL A 602 -29.88 33.58 5.83
N ILE A 603 -30.94 32.94 5.32
CA ILE A 603 -32.26 33.57 5.13
C ILE A 603 -32.83 34.10 6.46
N GLU A 604 -32.84 33.26 7.50
CA GLU A 604 -33.24 33.65 8.87
C GLU A 604 -32.45 34.87 9.37
N HIS A 605 -31.14 34.91 9.14
CA HIS A 605 -30.29 36.05 9.51
C HIS A 605 -30.63 37.34 8.73
N VAL A 606 -30.89 37.24 7.42
CA VAL A 606 -31.34 38.39 6.60
C VAL A 606 -32.67 38.94 7.12
N TYR A 607 -33.62 38.05 7.43
CA TYR A 607 -34.92 38.47 7.96
C TYR A 607 -34.77 39.18 9.31
N GLU A 608 -34.21 38.51 10.32
CA GLU A 608 -34.14 39.03 11.69
C GLU A 608 -33.26 40.27 11.84
N LYS A 609 -32.07 40.30 11.22
CA LYS A 609 -31.02 41.27 11.55
C LYS A 609 -30.85 42.38 10.52
N ILE A 610 -31.26 42.16 9.27
CA ILE A 610 -31.14 43.16 8.21
C ILE A 610 -32.51 43.79 7.95
N LEU A 611 -33.50 43.00 7.54
CA LEU A 611 -34.80 43.51 7.13
C LEU A 611 -35.61 44.03 8.31
N PHE A 612 -35.75 43.25 9.40
CA PHE A 612 -36.53 43.67 10.57
C PHE A 612 -35.97 44.93 11.23
N THR A 613 -34.65 44.99 11.42
CA THR A 613 -33.95 46.18 11.96
C THR A 613 -34.20 47.42 11.09
N SER A 614 -34.12 47.29 9.76
CA SER A 614 -34.33 48.42 8.83
C SER A 614 -35.77 48.94 8.76
N MET A 615 -36.74 48.18 9.28
CA MET A 615 -38.15 48.59 9.42
C MET A 615 -38.46 49.20 10.80
N GLY A 616 -37.53 49.17 11.75
CA GLY A 616 -37.74 49.68 13.11
C GLY A 616 -37.64 51.19 13.26
N ASP A 617 -36.82 51.85 12.43
CA ASP A 617 -36.45 53.27 12.61
C ASP A 617 -37.50 54.30 12.13
N THR A 618 -38.67 53.86 11.64
CA THR A 618 -39.70 54.74 11.09
C THR A 618 -40.93 54.90 12.00
N ASN A 619 -40.77 55.52 13.18
CA ASN A 619 -41.88 56.19 13.88
C ASN A 619 -41.47 57.16 14.99
N GLY A 620 -42.02 58.38 14.96
CA GLY A 620 -42.39 59.14 16.16
C GLY A 620 -41.34 59.99 16.90
N THR A 621 -41.14 61.24 16.46
CA THR A 621 -40.65 62.32 17.35
C THR A 621 -41.79 62.85 18.24
N HIS A 622 -41.65 62.83 19.57
CA HIS A 622 -42.42 63.70 20.49
C HIS A 622 -41.69 63.92 21.82
N SER A 623 -42.05 64.98 22.54
CA SER A 623 -41.23 65.58 23.59
C SER A 623 -41.77 65.45 25.02
N ALA A 624 -40.89 65.00 25.93
CA ALA A 624 -40.73 65.41 27.33
C ALA A 624 -41.80 65.08 28.42
N VAL A 625 -41.27 64.97 29.65
CA VAL A 625 -41.94 64.96 30.98
C VAL A 625 -42.69 63.68 31.39
N GLY A 626 -42.29 63.11 32.54
CA GLY A 626 -43.06 62.09 33.27
C GLY A 626 -42.19 61.13 34.07
N ASN A 627 -42.29 61.16 35.40
CA ASN A 627 -41.52 60.29 36.31
C ASN A 627 -42.43 59.17 36.86
N SER A 628 -42.09 57.89 36.69
CA SER A 628 -42.54 56.77 37.55
C SER A 628 -41.86 55.45 37.19
N GLN A 629 -41.81 54.52 38.14
CA GLN A 629 -41.26 53.17 37.96
C GLN A 629 -42.30 52.23 37.35
N GLY A 630 -41.90 51.44 36.35
CA GLY A 630 -42.70 50.35 35.79
C GLY A 630 -41.82 49.37 35.02
N HIS A 631 -42.08 48.07 35.14
CA HIS A 631 -41.36 47.05 34.38
C HIS A 631 -41.72 47.15 32.88
N PRO A 632 -40.75 46.99 31.95
CA PRO A 632 -41.07 46.75 30.56
C PRO A 632 -41.77 45.38 30.42
N PRO A 633 -42.83 45.25 29.62
CA PRO A 633 -43.47 43.96 29.38
C PRO A 633 -42.54 43.05 28.57
N SER A 634 -42.45 41.78 28.98
CA SER A 634 -41.66 40.77 28.27
C SER A 634 -42.34 40.39 26.95
N VAL A 635 -41.81 40.90 25.83
CA VAL A 635 -42.21 40.47 24.49
C VAL A 635 -41.86 38.97 24.31
N PRO A 636 -42.79 38.11 23.87
CA PRO A 636 -42.48 36.71 23.59
C PRO A 636 -41.45 36.56 22.47
N PRO A 637 -40.65 35.48 22.42
CA PRO A 637 -39.83 35.18 21.25
C PRO A 637 -40.75 34.96 20.04
N HIS A 638 -40.68 35.86 19.05
CA HIS A 638 -41.50 35.77 17.84
C HIS A 638 -41.15 34.48 17.08
N ALA A 639 -42.15 33.66 16.80
CA ALA A 639 -41.99 32.51 15.91
C ALA A 639 -41.68 33.00 14.49
N LEU A 640 -40.67 32.41 13.86
CA LEU A 640 -40.32 32.70 12.47
C LEU A 640 -41.49 32.34 11.54
N PRO A 641 -41.81 33.18 10.53
CA PRO A 641 -42.79 32.85 9.50
C PRO A 641 -42.47 31.51 8.81
N ALA A 642 -43.49 30.67 8.56
CA ALA A 642 -43.30 29.38 7.91
C ALA A 642 -42.93 29.52 6.42
N ASP A 643 -43.37 30.62 5.81
CA ASP A 643 -43.19 31.04 4.41
C ASP A 643 -41.92 31.88 4.18
N LEU A 644 -40.94 31.80 5.10
CA LEU A 644 -39.71 32.62 5.04
C LEU A 644 -38.92 32.43 3.74
N GLU A 645 -38.93 31.22 3.19
CA GLU A 645 -38.22 30.83 1.96
C GLU A 645 -38.92 31.37 0.69
N GLU A 646 -40.19 31.76 0.77
CA GLU A 646 -40.92 32.45 -0.30
C GLU A 646 -40.71 33.97 -0.26
N ARG A 647 -40.35 34.52 0.92
CA ARG A 647 -40.17 35.95 1.16
C ARG A 647 -38.76 36.48 0.89
N ILE A 648 -37.74 35.62 0.88
CA ILE A 648 -36.33 36.02 0.71
C ILE A 648 -35.59 35.02 -0.18
N GLU A 649 -35.12 35.52 -1.32
CA GLU A 649 -34.21 34.78 -2.19
C GLU A 649 -32.75 35.09 -1.81
N LEU A 650 -31.90 34.06 -1.87
CA LEU A 650 -30.44 34.20 -1.82
C LEU A 650 -29.82 33.75 -3.15
N TYR A 651 -28.86 34.52 -3.63
CA TYR A 651 -28.15 34.27 -4.88
C TYR A 651 -26.63 34.22 -4.67
N CYS A 652 -25.93 33.48 -5.52
CA CYS A 652 -24.49 33.55 -5.66
C CYS A 652 -24.12 33.49 -7.15
N GLN A 653 -23.39 34.49 -7.66
CA GLN A 653 -23.08 34.64 -9.10
C GLN A 653 -24.34 34.54 -9.98
N ASP A 654 -25.36 35.30 -9.61
CA ASP A 654 -26.70 35.39 -10.22
C ASP A 654 -27.52 34.08 -10.27
N GLN A 655 -26.98 32.97 -9.74
CA GLN A 655 -27.71 31.72 -9.53
C GLN A 655 -28.47 31.74 -8.20
N LEU A 656 -29.78 31.45 -8.23
CA LEU A 656 -30.63 31.26 -7.04
C LEU A 656 -30.18 30.02 -6.23
N LEU A 657 -30.20 30.13 -4.91
CA LEU A 657 -29.73 29.10 -3.99
C LEU A 657 -30.89 28.36 -3.32
N ASP A 658 -30.85 27.03 -3.42
CA ASP A 658 -31.72 26.11 -2.67
C ASP A 658 -31.51 26.29 -1.15
N PRO A 659 -32.57 26.50 -0.33
CA PRO A 659 -32.47 26.65 1.12
C PRO A 659 -31.78 25.50 1.87
N SER A 660 -31.77 24.29 1.29
CA SER A 660 -31.17 23.08 1.87
C SER A 660 -29.66 22.94 1.59
N MET A 661 -29.09 23.64 0.59
CA MET A 661 -27.65 23.64 0.35
C MET A 661 -26.86 24.27 1.50
N ASP A 662 -25.60 23.87 1.66
CA ASP A 662 -24.68 24.45 2.65
C ASP A 662 -23.62 25.38 2.03
N LEU A 663 -23.02 26.24 2.85
CA LEU A 663 -22.05 27.26 2.41
C LEU A 663 -20.85 26.66 1.66
N ARG A 664 -20.39 25.45 2.02
CA ARG A 664 -19.30 24.77 1.31
C ARG A 664 -19.70 24.24 -0.06
N THR A 665 -20.92 23.75 -0.24
CA THR A 665 -21.45 23.30 -1.55
C THR A 665 -21.50 24.50 -2.50
N ILE A 666 -22.02 25.64 -2.04
CA ILE A 666 -22.03 26.90 -2.80
C ILE A 666 -20.60 27.34 -3.12
N LYS A 667 -19.71 27.35 -2.11
CA LYS A 667 -18.31 27.76 -2.29
C LYS A 667 -17.53 26.85 -3.26
N HIS A 668 -17.93 25.59 -3.43
CA HIS A 668 -17.24 24.64 -4.30
C HIS A 668 -17.81 24.59 -5.73
N PHE A 669 -19.14 24.59 -5.90
CA PHE A 669 -19.78 24.38 -7.20
C PHE A 669 -20.27 25.67 -7.88
N ILE A 670 -20.67 26.69 -7.12
CA ILE A 670 -21.30 27.91 -7.63
C ILE A 670 -20.31 29.09 -7.65
N TRP A 671 -19.54 29.27 -6.57
CA TRP A 671 -18.59 30.37 -6.42
C TRP A 671 -17.29 30.16 -7.20
N LYS A 672 -17.26 30.62 -8.45
CA LYS A 672 -16.11 30.50 -9.38
C LYS A 672 -15.08 31.63 -9.28
N GLN A 673 -15.21 32.53 -8.29
CA GLN A 673 -14.31 33.68 -8.10
C GLN A 673 -13.30 33.41 -6.97
N GLY A 674 -12.11 34.00 -7.05
CA GLY A 674 -11.10 33.88 -6.00
C GLY A 674 -11.44 34.75 -4.77
N GLY A 675 -11.35 34.17 -3.57
CA GLY A 675 -11.46 34.90 -2.30
C GLY A 675 -12.53 34.35 -1.34
N ASP A 676 -13.07 35.24 -0.50
CA ASP A 676 -14.22 34.97 0.36
C ASP A 676 -15.50 34.81 -0.48
N LEU A 677 -16.42 33.98 -0.02
CA LEU A 677 -17.72 33.77 -0.67
C LEU A 677 -18.54 35.07 -0.63
N VAL A 678 -19.28 35.40 -1.70
CA VAL A 678 -20.22 36.52 -1.71
C VAL A 678 -21.63 36.01 -1.99
N LEU A 679 -22.57 36.35 -1.11
CA LEU A 679 -23.99 36.03 -1.20
C LEU A 679 -24.81 37.31 -1.35
N TYR A 680 -25.83 37.28 -2.21
CA TYR A 680 -26.72 38.40 -2.48
C TYR A 680 -28.14 38.06 -2.04
N TYR A 681 -28.75 38.90 -1.18
CA TYR A 681 -30.12 38.71 -0.72
C TYR A 681 -31.10 39.66 -1.41
N LYS A 682 -32.33 39.19 -1.63
CA LYS A 682 -33.44 39.94 -2.23
C LYS A 682 -34.71 39.58 -1.48
N ALA A 683 -35.43 40.57 -0.95
CA ALA A 683 -36.78 40.30 -0.45
C ALA A 683 -37.77 40.26 -1.63
N VAL A 684 -38.62 39.24 -1.62
CA VAL A 684 -39.79 39.12 -2.49
C VAL A 684 -40.94 39.95 -1.88
N LYS A 685 -41.88 40.38 -2.71
CA LYS A 685 -43.03 41.22 -2.31
C LYS A 685 -44.34 40.44 -2.40
#